data_AF-A0A223KV89-F1
#
_entry.id   AF-A0A223KV89-F1
#
_cell.length_a   1.000
_cell.length_b   1.000
_cell.length_c   1.000
_cell.angle_alpha   90.00
_cell.angle_beta   90.00
_cell.angle_gamma   90.00
#
_symmetry.space_group_name_H-M   'P 1'
#
loop_
_entity.id
_entity.type
_entity.pdbx_description
1 polymer ?
#
loop_
_entity_poly.entity_id
_entity_poly.type
_entity_poly.pdbx_seq_one_letter_code
_entity_poly.pdbx_strand_id
1 'polypeptide(L)'
;MKIRLFLPFILLFIFPISTFAETINSQEVEKTTIHSHEEEDSNFESSLNEKDKSEADVEDGSTQFLEIESNVLEEEADIEEDITVNTTSVEKISEGNVTEIHTTINDEVSTNDTTNEIIDNHLTSDEMYLIAVNENSASKKLELFIEGYEKFPNDSRFVDGIQSSAQSLLTWARRQHNQMQFSTAIDRYERILLAPQLNSTIQKSTEKHLTYANNNKSVPSAEDLSSNASKQTTVSGIFTSYVDAYEWYPEDGRFQQGLQSSAQNLYNWAVRQHDSGNFSTAITRYETILSVNGINQTLIGSVNSSLADAKIGKRSANIILELAVNESSASRKLALYVEGYGFYPNDHRFVDGIRLSAQLLLNWARGQHNRGNFDTAIDRYNTIIQTPVLDDTLLKTTEKHIQYASTGKLYPTVEELIHNAENQGQVSAIFTGYLDALLHYSEDERILAGLQKSAKNLFVWATKQHDLGNYETAINRYELLLSASNVNQALVKDIHSRLQDALIGKRPANVILDLAQKEASASKKLDLFLEGYMFYPNNKDFYNGISTSAELVLNYATKQHQQGSFDIAISRYDFIMSIKEVLQSIKDRAQLQKHFAESNKKIPSASEYFDQAMSQSTLTVRLNTLLDGYSIYKESRQLRDGIHQTAKDLLAWASKQHESGNFSTAMNRYETIIELPTVPNNIIEETKVKLRYAKQNSKYPTAQEMYNYANNQTSASHLLTAYIEGYYLYPNDQRFVNGINNSAQSLLNWATNQQQSGNFNTAIDRYERILSAPRVKTTIVLEAEAKLSYAKNNKRIPSVNSLISEASKNSTVTGRFNILLDSYFLYPNDKKLISELNESAKSVLDWATKQHQSRNYTTALDRYNRIIQASAMEVNLISVAAIQKEYAVNKILLPRILSIATINSSTTLKTGAGESYNTIATLSKNDYVEVVAIERNGWLKVIYNNRTAFIDGEKVSVEYYRTDQKNGLLDGMVIVLDPGHGGKDPGASANGIVEKNLVLDISLRAKKLLEDQGAIVIMTRETDVFLELHERAAIANSSNADIFISVHANKFNGSANGIESFWYGKHEKESSIKLSNSLQNALVQATGMNYRRVAEGNYHVIRETKIPSSLIEIGFLDHPNDSSKLKQAKYKQLAAEGILQGIINYFLK
;
A
#
# COMPACT_ATOMS: atom_id res chain seq x y z
N MET A 1 23.24 58.91 -6.68
CA MET A 1 24.35 57.95 -6.46
C MET A 1 23.91 56.62 -7.09
N LYS A 2 24.69 55.84 -7.86
CA LYS A 2 26.12 55.43 -7.81
C LYS A 2 26.47 54.51 -6.61
N ILE A 3 27.22 53.40 -6.71
CA ILE A 3 27.54 52.48 -7.85
C ILE A 3 28.29 51.22 -7.32
N ARG A 4 28.32 50.09 -8.07
CA ARG A 4 29.19 48.88 -7.90
C ARG A 4 28.89 47.98 -6.66
N LEU A 5 28.90 46.62 -6.72
CA LEU A 5 29.76 45.56 -7.30
C LEU A 5 30.98 45.18 -6.43
N PHE A 6 31.21 43.88 -6.23
CA PHE A 6 32.40 43.18 -6.77
C PHE A 6 32.23 41.64 -6.84
N LEU A 7 33.15 40.97 -7.56
CA LEU A 7 33.21 39.53 -7.87
C LEU A 7 34.18 38.76 -6.94
N PRO A 8 34.22 37.39 -6.98
CA PRO A 8 35.18 36.59 -6.21
C PRO A 8 36.60 36.60 -6.80
N PHE A 9 37.55 35.98 -6.11
CA PHE A 9 38.95 35.84 -6.54
C PHE A 9 39.46 34.39 -6.45
N ILE A 10 40.48 34.07 -7.26
CA ILE A 10 41.07 32.73 -7.45
C ILE A 10 42.53 32.75 -7.03
N LEU A 11 43.04 31.64 -6.44
CA LEU A 11 44.46 31.30 -6.44
C LEU A 11 44.70 29.79 -6.18
N LEU A 12 45.85 29.18 -6.47
CA LEU A 12 46.55 28.94 -7.76
C LEU A 12 47.81 28.06 -7.51
N PHE A 13 47.91 26.84 -8.05
CA PHE A 13 49.13 26.02 -8.32
C PHE A 13 48.63 24.73 -9.01
N ILE A 14 48.97 24.27 -10.24
CA ILE A 14 50.19 24.21 -11.09
C ILE A 14 51.01 22.90 -10.90
N PHE A 15 50.66 21.87 -11.70
CA PHE A 15 51.48 20.99 -12.61
C PHE A 15 52.84 20.37 -12.13
N PRO A 16 53.52 19.44 -12.88
CA PRO A 16 53.27 18.90 -14.24
C PRO A 16 53.45 17.37 -14.51
N ILE A 17 52.80 16.86 -15.58
CA ILE A 17 53.28 15.76 -16.51
C ILE A 17 53.33 14.33 -15.84
N SER A 18 53.28 13.14 -16.48
CA SER A 18 53.78 12.63 -17.79
C SER A 18 52.84 11.61 -18.50
N THR A 19 53.31 11.07 -19.65
CA THR A 19 52.69 10.06 -20.55
C THR A 19 53.35 8.67 -20.46
N PHE A 20 52.65 7.56 -20.77
CA PHE A 20 52.91 6.71 -21.97
C PHE A 20 51.83 5.61 -22.20
N ALA A 21 51.80 5.03 -23.41
CA ALA A 21 51.05 3.84 -23.82
C ALA A 21 51.99 2.58 -23.79
N GLU A 22 51.70 1.34 -24.24
CA GLU A 22 50.85 0.86 -25.35
C GLU A 22 50.71 -0.70 -25.38
N THR A 23 49.61 -1.26 -25.93
CA THR A 23 49.39 -2.70 -26.32
C THR A 23 49.46 -3.79 -25.22
N ILE A 24 48.93 -5.03 -25.34
CA ILE A 24 48.74 -6.01 -26.45
C ILE A 24 47.27 -6.57 -26.54
N ASN A 25 47.00 -7.47 -27.49
CA ASN A 25 45.70 -7.73 -28.16
C ASN A 25 45.04 -9.13 -27.91
N SER A 26 43.73 -9.21 -28.19
CA SER A 26 42.90 -10.35 -28.69
C SER A 26 42.98 -11.77 -28.09
N GLN A 27 41.83 -12.28 -27.60
CA GLN A 27 40.90 -13.23 -28.28
C GLN A 27 39.67 -13.47 -27.35
N GLU A 28 38.40 -13.39 -27.75
CA GLU A 28 37.62 -14.06 -28.83
C GLU A 28 36.95 -15.38 -28.37
N VAL A 29 35.60 -15.42 -28.38
CA VAL A 29 34.71 -16.59 -28.63
C VAL A 29 33.25 -16.08 -28.72
N GLU A 30 32.52 -16.50 -29.75
CA GLU A 30 31.08 -16.25 -29.91
C GLU A 30 30.22 -17.42 -29.39
N LYS A 31 28.90 -17.21 -29.22
CA LYS A 31 27.89 -18.24 -29.57
C LYS A 31 26.46 -17.73 -29.82
N THR A 32 26.25 -17.38 -31.08
CA THR A 32 25.10 -17.73 -31.96
C THR A 32 23.78 -18.27 -31.39
N THR A 33 22.70 -17.70 -31.92
CA THR A 33 21.31 -18.22 -31.92
C THR A 33 21.10 -19.34 -32.95
N ILE A 34 20.21 -20.31 -32.68
CA ILE A 34 19.65 -21.25 -33.68
C ILE A 34 18.12 -21.37 -33.49
N HIS A 35 17.40 -21.50 -34.61
CA HIS A 35 15.95 -21.76 -34.68
C HIS A 35 15.67 -23.26 -34.92
N SER A 36 14.53 -23.74 -34.43
CA SER A 36 13.78 -24.84 -35.05
C SER A 36 12.25 -24.62 -34.92
N HIS A 37 11.48 -25.27 -35.78
CA HIS A 37 10.01 -25.28 -35.83
C HIS A 37 9.52 -26.74 -35.77
N GLU A 38 8.21 -26.95 -35.99
CA GLU A 38 7.40 -28.20 -35.94
C GLU A 38 6.76 -28.38 -34.54
N GLU A 39 5.45 -28.11 -34.36
CA GLU A 39 4.24 -28.73 -34.95
C GLU A 39 4.01 -30.18 -34.49
N GLU A 40 3.05 -30.39 -33.58
CA GLU A 40 1.74 -30.99 -33.95
C GLU A 40 0.69 -30.88 -32.81
N ASP A 41 -0.55 -31.23 -33.15
CA ASP A 41 -1.79 -30.98 -32.41
C ASP A 41 -1.97 -31.75 -31.08
N SER A 42 -2.76 -31.18 -30.15
CA SER A 42 -4.10 -31.75 -29.87
C SER A 42 -4.98 -30.92 -28.91
N ASN A 43 -6.27 -30.93 -29.23
CA ASN A 43 -7.35 -30.24 -28.52
C ASN A 43 -7.61 -30.82 -27.11
N PHE A 44 -8.07 -29.99 -26.16
CA PHE A 44 -9.49 -29.98 -25.81
C PHE A 44 -9.91 -28.69 -25.09
N GLU A 45 -11.18 -28.30 -25.26
CA GLU A 45 -11.74 -27.04 -24.77
C GLU A 45 -12.86 -27.28 -23.74
N SER A 46 -13.28 -26.21 -23.04
CA SER A 46 -14.52 -26.13 -22.23
C SER A 46 -14.48 -26.94 -20.91
N SER A 47 -15.23 -26.71 -19.83
CA SER A 47 -16.22 -25.73 -19.33
C SER A 47 -16.93 -26.43 -18.12
N LEU A 48 -17.79 -25.88 -17.27
CA LEU A 48 -18.17 -24.54 -16.77
C LEU A 48 -19.04 -24.78 -15.51
N ASN A 49 -18.98 -23.92 -14.48
CA ASN A 49 -20.05 -23.72 -13.46
C ASN A 49 -20.45 -24.95 -12.59
N GLU A 50 -21.29 -24.89 -11.54
CA GLU A 50 -21.63 -23.85 -10.53
C GLU A 50 -22.24 -24.52 -9.26
N LYS A 51 -22.08 -23.85 -8.10
CA LYS A 51 -23.05 -23.74 -6.96
C LYS A 51 -23.41 -24.91 -5.99
N ASP A 52 -23.61 -24.44 -4.75
CA ASP A 52 -24.62 -24.81 -3.74
C ASP A 52 -24.55 -26.11 -2.88
N LYS A 53 -24.37 -25.86 -1.56
CA LYS A 53 -24.98 -26.54 -0.37
C LYS A 53 -24.48 -27.98 -0.07
N SER A 54 -24.39 -28.42 1.20
CA SER A 54 -25.23 -28.11 2.38
C SER A 54 -24.47 -28.07 3.73
N GLU A 55 -25.20 -27.88 4.83
CA GLU A 55 -24.73 -27.87 6.24
C GLU A 55 -25.02 -29.22 6.96
N ALA A 56 -24.54 -29.35 8.20
CA ALA A 56 -24.80 -30.43 9.19
C ALA A 56 -24.15 -31.81 8.88
N ASP A 57 -23.92 -32.72 9.84
CA ASP A 57 -24.43 -32.86 11.23
C ASP A 57 -23.32 -33.01 12.31
N VAL A 58 -23.75 -33.10 13.59
CA VAL A 58 -22.93 -33.33 14.80
C VAL A 58 -23.60 -34.39 15.69
N GLU A 59 -22.84 -35.40 16.15
CA GLU A 59 -22.96 -36.21 17.38
C GLU A 59 -21.79 -37.24 17.33
N ASP A 60 -20.93 -37.47 18.32
CA ASP A 60 -21.02 -37.69 19.79
C ASP A 60 -21.08 -39.18 20.19
N GLY A 61 -20.43 -39.51 21.31
CA GLY A 61 -20.37 -40.82 21.95
C GLY A 61 -18.99 -41.51 21.94
N SER A 62 -18.47 -42.09 23.03
CA SER A 62 -18.72 -41.91 24.49
C SER A 62 -17.73 -42.79 25.31
N THR A 63 -17.40 -42.34 26.54
CA THR A 63 -17.09 -43.08 27.82
C THR A 63 -16.72 -44.59 27.83
N GLN A 64 -15.91 -45.17 28.73
CA GLN A 64 -15.09 -44.75 29.90
C GLN A 64 -14.45 -46.03 30.56
N PHE A 65 -13.71 -45.91 31.68
CA PHE A 65 -13.21 -46.96 32.63
C PHE A 65 -11.91 -47.73 32.25
N LEU A 66 -11.17 -48.38 33.19
CA LEU A 66 -10.58 -47.97 34.50
C LEU A 66 -9.94 -49.20 35.21
N GLU A 67 -8.65 -49.14 35.62
CA GLU A 67 -7.92 -49.92 36.67
C GLU A 67 -6.40 -49.53 36.55
N ILE A 68 -5.52 -49.39 37.57
CA ILE A 68 -5.11 -50.21 38.75
C ILE A 68 -4.22 -51.41 38.29
N GLU A 69 -2.98 -51.70 38.75
CA GLU A 69 -2.17 -51.26 39.94
C GLU A 69 -0.62 -51.47 39.78
N SER A 70 0.20 -50.71 40.53
CA SER A 70 1.55 -51.09 41.08
C SER A 70 2.79 -51.40 40.19
N ASN A 71 3.98 -51.53 40.85
CA ASN A 71 5.35 -51.66 40.27
C ASN A 71 5.86 -53.12 40.21
N VAL A 72 6.97 -53.38 39.48
CA VAL A 72 8.20 -54.07 39.99
C VAL A 72 9.40 -54.03 38.99
N LEU A 73 10.57 -53.62 39.53
CA LEU A 73 12.03 -53.83 39.29
C LEU A 73 12.71 -54.36 37.98
N GLU A 74 14.03 -54.08 37.93
CA GLU A 74 15.17 -54.78 37.26
C GLU A 74 15.34 -54.63 35.71
N GLU A 75 16.47 -54.14 35.17
CA GLU A 75 17.82 -54.76 34.90
C GLU A 75 17.84 -55.65 33.62
N GLU A 76 18.87 -55.72 32.76
CA GLU A 76 20.13 -54.96 32.53
C GLU A 76 20.66 -55.27 31.08
N ALA A 77 21.67 -54.53 30.59
CA ALA A 77 22.68 -54.96 29.56
C ALA A 77 22.21 -55.25 28.09
N ASP A 78 23.05 -55.28 27.03
CA ASP A 78 24.48 -54.92 26.86
C ASP A 78 24.91 -54.73 25.36
N ILE A 79 26.17 -54.32 25.11
CA ILE A 79 27.06 -54.70 23.96
C ILE A 79 26.70 -54.17 22.53
N GLU A 80 27.61 -53.78 21.60
CA GLU A 80 29.09 -53.90 21.50
C GLU A 80 29.79 -52.68 20.82
N GLU A 81 31.13 -52.76 20.82
CA GLU A 81 32.25 -51.87 20.44
C GLU A 81 32.36 -51.46 18.92
N ASP A 82 33.40 -50.81 18.36
CA ASP A 82 34.73 -50.30 18.82
C ASP A 82 35.22 -49.13 17.92
N ILE A 83 36.29 -48.42 18.31
CA ILE A 83 37.54 -48.16 17.53
C ILE A 83 38.48 -47.16 18.25
N THR A 84 39.79 -47.36 18.08
CA THR A 84 40.85 -46.90 18.99
C THR A 84 41.66 -45.65 18.60
N VAL A 85 41.88 -44.79 19.61
CA VAL A 85 43.17 -44.23 20.12
C VAL A 85 44.27 -43.77 19.13
N ASN A 86 44.80 -42.55 19.37
CA ASN A 86 46.24 -42.26 19.27
C ASN A 86 46.66 -41.11 20.22
N THR A 87 47.96 -40.95 20.55
CA THR A 87 48.42 -40.17 21.72
C THR A 87 49.64 -39.25 21.51
N THR A 88 49.91 -38.40 22.51
CA THR A 88 51.21 -37.79 22.95
C THR A 88 51.65 -36.37 22.48
N SER A 89 51.59 -35.41 23.43
CA SER A 89 52.58 -34.36 23.80
C SER A 89 53.11 -33.26 22.84
N VAL A 90 53.18 -32.00 23.33
CA VAL A 90 54.40 -31.16 23.62
C VAL A 90 54.03 -29.69 24.03
N GLU A 91 54.98 -28.94 24.61
CA GLU A 91 54.88 -27.73 25.47
C GLU A 91 54.79 -26.33 24.78
N LYS A 92 54.38 -25.29 25.56
CA LYS A 92 54.95 -23.91 25.70
C LYS A 92 54.15 -23.09 26.77
N ILE A 93 54.72 -22.41 27.80
CA ILE A 93 55.60 -21.20 27.87
C ILE A 93 54.82 -19.91 27.46
N SER A 94 54.80 -18.73 28.11
CA SER A 94 55.57 -17.97 29.17
C SER A 94 54.64 -16.85 29.76
N GLU A 95 54.85 -15.99 30.79
CA GLU A 95 55.73 -15.69 31.96
C GLU A 95 55.08 -14.47 32.72
N GLY A 96 55.52 -13.91 33.87
CA GLY A 96 56.58 -14.22 34.86
C GLY A 96 56.86 -13.04 35.85
N ASN A 97 57.65 -13.30 36.92
CA ASN A 97 58.42 -12.38 37.80
C ASN A 97 57.66 -11.33 38.68
N VAL A 98 58.17 -10.78 39.81
CA VAL A 98 59.53 -10.24 40.16
C VAL A 98 59.82 -10.23 41.70
N THR A 99 60.97 -10.82 42.15
CA THR A 99 61.81 -10.59 43.40
C THR A 99 61.19 -10.52 44.83
N GLU A 100 61.86 -10.72 45.98
CA GLU A 100 63.07 -11.44 46.54
C GLU A 100 63.18 -10.99 48.04
N ILE A 101 63.88 -11.51 49.07
CA ILE A 101 64.87 -12.60 49.35
C ILE A 101 64.32 -13.40 50.60
N HIS A 102 64.92 -13.95 51.68
CA HIS A 102 66.23 -14.30 52.32
C HIS A 102 65.91 -15.33 53.47
N THR A 103 66.74 -16.05 54.27
CA THR A 103 68.19 -16.13 54.61
C THR A 103 68.55 -17.56 55.15
N THR A 104 69.73 -17.76 55.77
CA THR A 104 70.31 -18.94 56.47
C THR A 104 69.71 -19.26 57.87
N ILE A 105 69.92 -20.42 58.55
CA ILE A 105 71.17 -21.07 59.07
C ILE A 105 71.08 -22.64 59.13
N ASN A 106 72.23 -23.31 59.33
CA ASN A 106 72.56 -24.74 59.13
C ASN A 106 72.47 -25.68 60.37
N ASP A 107 72.98 -26.92 60.16
CA ASP A 107 73.55 -27.96 61.07
C ASP A 107 72.58 -29.13 61.39
N GLU A 108 72.73 -30.40 60.97
CA GLU A 108 73.84 -31.34 60.61
C GLU A 108 74.34 -32.24 61.79
N VAL A 109 75.03 -33.36 61.49
CA VAL A 109 75.45 -34.50 62.37
C VAL A 109 74.27 -35.46 62.70
N SER A 110 74.15 -36.73 62.25
CA SER A 110 75.07 -37.90 62.13
C SER A 110 75.33 -38.63 63.47
N THR A 111 75.70 -39.92 63.59
CA THR A 111 76.14 -40.99 62.64
C THR A 111 76.05 -42.37 63.34
N ASN A 112 75.80 -43.46 62.60
CA ASN A 112 76.41 -44.81 62.77
C ASN A 112 76.13 -45.63 64.10
N ASP A 113 76.45 -46.93 64.25
CA ASP A 113 77.07 -47.93 63.34
C ASP A 113 76.70 -49.42 63.62
N THR A 114 77.12 -50.30 62.69
CA THR A 114 77.48 -51.73 62.84
C THR A 114 76.50 -52.79 63.41
N THR A 115 75.91 -53.56 62.48
CA THR A 115 76.09 -55.04 62.30
C THR A 115 76.24 -55.99 63.51
N ASN A 116 75.48 -57.10 63.47
CA ASN A 116 76.04 -58.45 63.25
C ASN A 116 74.96 -59.47 62.83
N GLU A 117 75.27 -60.32 61.85
CA GLU A 117 74.41 -61.43 61.40
C GLU A 117 74.65 -62.71 62.20
N ILE A 118 73.59 -63.43 62.58
CA ILE A 118 73.62 -64.88 62.80
C ILE A 118 72.34 -65.51 62.22
N ILE A 119 72.53 -66.47 61.33
CA ILE A 119 71.51 -67.29 60.62
C ILE A 119 71.65 -68.74 61.16
N ASP A 120 70.62 -69.58 61.36
CA ASP A 120 69.18 -69.53 61.05
C ASP A 120 68.36 -70.29 62.14
N ASN A 121 67.04 -70.05 62.19
CA ASN A 121 66.00 -71.08 62.26
C ASN A 121 64.59 -70.44 62.15
N HIS A 122 64.30 -69.74 61.05
CA HIS A 122 63.05 -69.02 60.86
C HIS A 122 61.88 -69.90 60.37
N LEU A 123 60.81 -69.96 61.17
CA LEU A 123 59.48 -70.45 60.76
C LEU A 123 58.89 -69.56 59.65
N THR A 124 58.06 -70.14 58.78
CA THR A 124 57.32 -69.39 57.74
C THR A 124 56.08 -68.68 58.30
N SER A 125 55.56 -67.71 57.53
CA SER A 125 54.35 -66.95 57.89
C SER A 125 53.15 -67.86 58.19
N ASP A 126 52.87 -68.82 57.31
CA ASP A 126 51.72 -69.73 57.46
C ASP A 126 51.86 -70.68 58.65
N GLU A 127 53.06 -71.20 58.92
CA GLU A 127 53.33 -72.02 60.10
C GLU A 127 53.12 -71.22 61.39
N MET A 128 53.63 -69.98 61.43
CA MET A 128 53.51 -69.12 62.60
C MET A 128 52.06 -68.64 62.81
N TYR A 129 51.32 -68.33 61.74
CA TYR A 129 49.89 -68.05 61.80
C TYR A 129 49.10 -69.26 62.30
N LEU A 130 49.40 -70.46 61.82
CA LEU A 130 48.73 -71.69 62.26
C LEU A 130 49.01 -71.99 63.75
N ILE A 131 50.21 -71.72 64.25
CA ILE A 131 50.54 -71.79 65.68
C ILE A 131 49.71 -70.78 66.48
N ALA A 132 49.64 -69.52 66.06
CA ALA A 132 48.87 -68.48 66.73
C ALA A 132 47.35 -68.77 66.75
N VAL A 133 46.78 -69.25 65.65
CA VAL A 133 45.35 -69.61 65.53
C VAL A 133 44.98 -70.79 66.44
N ASN A 134 45.86 -71.76 66.68
CA ASN A 134 45.56 -72.95 67.49
C ASN A 134 45.81 -72.77 69.00
N GLU A 135 46.38 -71.64 69.45
CA GLU A 135 46.56 -71.35 70.88
C GLU A 135 45.21 -71.12 71.60
N ASN A 136 45.04 -71.71 72.79
CA ASN A 136 43.80 -71.69 73.57
C ASN A 136 43.77 -70.56 74.61
N SER A 137 44.92 -70.13 75.10
CA SER A 137 45.04 -68.99 76.00
C SER A 137 44.91 -67.68 75.23
N ALA A 138 43.86 -66.89 75.49
CA ALA A 138 43.65 -65.59 74.84
C ALA A 138 44.86 -64.65 74.99
N SER A 139 45.59 -64.74 76.12
CA SER A 139 46.83 -63.97 76.33
C SER A 139 47.98 -64.47 75.45
N LYS A 140 48.20 -65.79 75.36
CA LYS A 140 49.30 -66.31 74.55
C LYS A 140 49.02 -66.24 73.05
N LYS A 141 47.74 -66.36 72.66
CA LYS A 141 47.25 -66.14 71.30
C LYS A 141 47.51 -64.71 70.83
N LEU A 142 47.23 -63.71 71.68
CA LEU A 142 47.58 -62.31 71.37
C LEU A 142 49.09 -62.14 71.22
N GLU A 143 49.89 -62.62 72.18
CA GLU A 143 51.37 -62.57 72.09
C GLU A 143 51.90 -63.21 70.79
N LEU A 144 51.36 -64.37 70.37
CA LEU A 144 51.77 -65.05 69.13
C LEU A 144 51.35 -64.32 67.85
N PHE A 145 50.19 -63.65 67.84
CA PHE A 145 49.80 -62.80 66.71
C PHE A 145 50.64 -61.51 66.64
N ILE A 146 51.06 -60.94 67.78
CA ILE A 146 51.99 -59.80 67.83
C ILE A 146 53.37 -60.24 67.31
N GLU A 147 53.93 -61.33 67.82
CA GLU A 147 55.23 -61.86 67.38
C GLU A 147 55.22 -62.23 65.88
N GLY A 148 54.08 -62.67 65.37
CA GLY A 148 53.85 -62.94 63.95
C GLY A 148 53.77 -61.65 63.11
N TYR A 149 53.08 -60.62 63.59
CA TYR A 149 53.06 -59.30 62.96
C TYR A 149 54.45 -58.64 62.94
N GLU A 150 55.24 -58.77 64.01
CA GLU A 150 56.60 -58.23 64.08
C GLU A 150 57.55 -58.87 63.04
N LYS A 151 57.35 -60.16 62.72
CA LYS A 151 58.13 -60.88 61.71
C LYS A 151 57.56 -60.76 60.30
N PHE A 152 56.24 -60.61 60.16
CA PHE A 152 55.51 -60.57 58.89
C PHE A 152 54.53 -59.38 58.82
N PRO A 153 54.99 -58.12 58.94
CA PRO A 153 54.13 -56.94 59.15
C PRO A 153 53.22 -56.57 57.96
N ASN A 154 53.45 -57.19 56.80
CA ASN A 154 52.63 -57.00 55.59
C ASN A 154 51.52 -58.05 55.45
N ASP A 155 51.46 -59.07 56.32
CA ASP A 155 50.43 -60.12 56.28
C ASP A 155 49.26 -59.74 57.21
N SER A 156 48.18 -59.24 56.61
CA SER A 156 47.04 -58.67 57.34
C SER A 156 46.37 -59.65 58.30
N ARG A 157 46.54 -60.97 58.09
CA ARG A 157 45.98 -62.01 58.95
C ARG A 157 46.49 -61.91 60.38
N PHE A 158 47.72 -61.43 60.61
CA PHE A 158 48.20 -61.15 61.97
C PHE A 158 47.57 -59.90 62.57
N VAL A 159 47.24 -58.87 61.79
CA VAL A 159 46.53 -57.68 62.27
C VAL A 159 45.10 -58.04 62.69
N ASP A 160 44.39 -58.86 61.90
CA ASP A 160 43.06 -59.38 62.24
C ASP A 160 43.11 -60.37 63.43
N GLY A 161 44.18 -61.16 63.50
CA GLY A 161 44.52 -62.01 64.65
C GLY A 161 44.72 -61.19 65.93
N ILE A 162 45.44 -60.07 65.87
CA ILE A 162 45.58 -59.11 66.97
C ILE A 162 44.20 -58.56 67.37
N GLN A 163 43.36 -58.08 66.45
CA GLN A 163 42.05 -57.52 66.82
C GLN A 163 41.17 -58.55 67.54
N SER A 164 41.03 -59.74 66.95
CA SER A 164 40.14 -60.79 67.46
C SER A 164 40.62 -61.38 68.78
N SER A 165 41.94 -61.54 68.96
CA SER A 165 42.52 -62.00 70.22
C SER A 165 42.52 -60.91 71.31
N ALA A 166 42.78 -59.64 70.95
CA ALA A 166 42.67 -58.51 71.87
C ALA A 166 41.23 -58.30 72.36
N GLN A 167 40.22 -58.38 71.48
CA GLN A 167 38.80 -58.29 71.89
C GLN A 167 38.38 -59.48 72.77
N SER A 168 38.91 -60.67 72.49
CA SER A 168 38.70 -61.86 73.33
C SER A 168 39.34 -61.70 74.71
N LEU A 169 40.57 -61.15 74.77
CA LEU A 169 41.28 -60.89 76.02
C LEU A 169 40.65 -59.73 76.80
N LEU A 170 40.15 -58.68 76.13
CA LEU A 170 39.39 -57.59 76.74
C LEU A 170 38.13 -58.14 77.41
N THR A 171 37.39 -58.99 76.69
CA THR A 171 36.19 -59.66 77.21
C THR A 171 36.51 -60.54 78.44
N TRP A 172 37.66 -61.22 78.44
CA TRP A 172 38.13 -62.00 79.60
C TRP A 172 38.54 -61.11 80.79
N ALA A 173 39.34 -60.08 80.54
CA ALA A 173 39.82 -59.14 81.55
C ALA A 173 38.66 -58.38 82.22
N ARG A 174 37.63 -58.01 81.45
CA ARG A 174 36.38 -57.44 81.99
C ARG A 174 35.63 -58.40 82.93
N ARG A 175 35.68 -59.72 82.71
CA ARG A 175 35.12 -60.70 83.67
C ARG A 175 35.92 -60.73 84.97
N GLN A 176 37.25 -60.65 84.91
CA GLN A 176 38.10 -60.56 86.10
C GLN A 176 37.88 -59.26 86.89
N HIS A 177 37.77 -58.14 86.17
CA HIS A 177 37.45 -56.82 86.72
C HIS A 177 36.11 -56.82 87.47
N ASN A 178 35.07 -57.41 86.88
CA ASN A 178 33.76 -57.58 87.51
C ASN A 178 33.77 -58.55 88.71
N GLN A 179 34.76 -59.45 88.79
CA GLN A 179 35.04 -60.31 89.95
C GLN A 179 36.01 -59.65 90.96
N MET A 180 36.21 -58.34 90.86
CA MET A 180 37.10 -57.52 91.70
C MET A 180 38.57 -57.97 91.70
N GLN A 181 38.99 -58.77 90.70
CA GLN A 181 40.37 -59.19 90.49
C GLN A 181 41.15 -58.11 89.75
N PHE A 182 41.21 -56.90 90.34
CA PHE A 182 41.70 -55.69 89.67
C PHE A 182 43.12 -55.85 89.11
N SER A 183 44.07 -56.39 89.87
CA SER A 183 45.45 -56.64 89.41
C SER A 183 45.51 -57.57 88.19
N THR A 184 44.73 -58.65 88.19
CA THR A 184 44.61 -59.59 87.07
C THR A 184 43.97 -58.94 85.84
N ALA A 185 43.04 -58.00 86.03
CA ALA A 185 42.44 -57.23 84.94
C ALA A 185 43.42 -56.20 84.36
N ILE A 186 44.14 -55.46 85.23
CA ILE A 186 45.14 -54.44 84.87
C ILE A 186 46.22 -55.02 83.95
N ASP A 187 46.91 -56.10 84.36
CA ASP A 187 47.96 -56.74 83.55
C ASP A 187 47.43 -57.15 82.15
N ARG A 188 46.18 -57.63 82.06
CA ARG A 188 45.60 -58.00 80.76
C ARG A 188 45.17 -56.80 79.93
N TYR A 189 44.71 -55.71 80.54
CA TYR A 189 44.43 -54.46 79.83
C TYR A 189 45.73 -53.81 79.32
N GLU A 190 46.79 -53.80 80.11
CA GLU A 190 48.10 -53.29 79.71
C GLU A 190 48.68 -54.09 78.54
N ARG A 191 48.61 -55.43 78.58
CA ARG A 191 48.98 -56.31 77.44
C ARG A 191 48.20 -56.01 76.16
N ILE A 192 46.91 -55.65 76.27
CA ILE A 192 46.11 -55.27 75.10
C ILE A 192 46.59 -53.94 74.52
N LEU A 193 46.84 -52.94 75.36
CA LEU A 193 47.29 -51.61 74.90
C LEU A 193 48.71 -51.59 74.33
N LEU A 194 49.52 -52.62 74.63
CA LEU A 194 50.83 -52.84 74.01
C LEU A 194 50.75 -53.49 72.61
N ALA A 195 49.58 -53.91 72.15
CA ALA A 195 49.44 -54.56 70.85
C ALA A 195 49.51 -53.55 69.68
N PRO A 196 50.42 -53.73 68.70
CA PRO A 196 50.48 -52.88 67.52
C PRO A 196 49.22 -53.00 66.65
N GLN A 197 48.91 -51.93 65.90
CA GLN A 197 47.73 -51.84 65.02
C GLN A 197 46.37 -52.06 65.71
N LEU A 198 46.27 -51.90 67.04
CA LEU A 198 45.01 -52.10 67.77
C LEU A 198 43.91 -51.13 67.32
N ASN A 199 42.71 -51.65 67.07
CA ASN A 199 41.54 -50.85 66.70
C ASN A 199 41.19 -49.84 67.81
N SER A 200 41.00 -48.57 67.44
CA SER A 200 40.75 -47.48 68.38
C SER A 200 39.55 -47.68 69.32
N THR A 201 38.56 -48.50 68.95
CA THR A 201 37.43 -48.87 69.83
C THR A 201 37.87 -49.84 70.92
N ILE A 202 38.67 -50.86 70.58
CA ILE A 202 39.25 -51.81 71.54
C ILE A 202 40.23 -51.07 72.45
N GLN A 203 41.07 -50.19 71.88
CA GLN A 203 41.99 -49.33 72.62
C GLN A 203 41.24 -48.45 73.66
N LYS A 204 40.33 -47.57 73.22
CA LYS A 204 39.59 -46.68 74.12
C LYS A 204 38.77 -47.41 75.17
N SER A 205 38.14 -48.53 74.81
CA SER A 205 37.39 -49.34 75.80
C SER A 205 38.35 -49.96 76.83
N THR A 206 39.52 -50.42 76.40
CA THR A 206 40.57 -50.93 77.30
C THR A 206 41.13 -49.84 78.20
N GLU A 207 41.42 -48.63 77.68
CA GLU A 207 41.86 -47.47 78.46
C GLU A 207 40.83 -47.06 79.52
N LYS A 208 39.54 -47.00 79.16
CA LYS A 208 38.42 -46.68 80.07
C LYS A 208 38.30 -47.71 81.19
N HIS A 209 38.41 -49.00 80.87
CA HIS A 209 38.38 -50.08 81.86
C HIS A 209 39.65 -50.15 82.72
N LEU A 210 40.85 -49.94 82.16
CA LEU A 210 42.12 -49.85 82.89
C LEU A 210 42.11 -48.69 83.88
N THR A 211 41.61 -47.53 83.46
CA THR A 211 41.44 -46.36 84.34
C THR A 211 40.54 -46.67 85.52
N TYR A 212 39.46 -47.42 85.34
CA TYR A 212 38.59 -47.84 86.44
C TYR A 212 39.24 -48.89 87.35
N ALA A 213 39.94 -49.87 86.78
CA ALA A 213 40.63 -50.91 87.54
C ALA A 213 41.77 -50.34 88.40
N ASN A 214 42.59 -49.42 87.86
CA ASN A 214 43.63 -48.69 88.58
C ASN A 214 43.06 -47.82 89.73
N ASN A 215 41.78 -47.43 89.65
CA ASN A 215 41.05 -46.72 90.70
C ASN A 215 40.23 -47.66 91.62
N ASN A 216 40.37 -48.99 91.49
CA ASN A 216 39.59 -50.02 92.20
C ASN A 216 38.06 -49.84 92.07
N LYS A 217 37.58 -49.25 90.97
CA LYS A 217 36.15 -49.02 90.71
C LYS A 217 35.57 -50.18 89.91
N SER A 218 34.43 -50.71 90.35
CA SER A 218 33.64 -51.65 89.54
C SER A 218 33.15 -50.99 88.25
N VAL A 219 33.07 -51.77 87.16
CA VAL A 219 32.39 -51.37 85.93
C VAL A 219 30.89 -51.13 86.23
N PRO A 220 30.28 -50.01 85.81
CA PRO A 220 28.84 -49.80 85.96
C PRO A 220 28.05 -50.88 85.24
N SER A 221 26.96 -51.41 85.81
CA SER A 221 26.21 -52.47 85.11
C SER A 221 25.41 -51.90 83.92
N ALA A 222 25.15 -52.73 82.92
CA ALA A 222 24.29 -52.36 81.81
C ALA A 222 22.87 -51.96 82.29
N GLU A 223 22.40 -52.51 83.41
CA GLU A 223 21.07 -52.14 83.92
C GLU A 223 21.09 -50.77 84.64
N ASP A 224 22.19 -50.41 85.30
CA ASP A 224 22.38 -49.05 85.85
C ASP A 224 22.45 -48.00 84.74
N LEU A 225 23.19 -48.30 83.66
CA LEU A 225 23.35 -47.41 82.50
C LEU A 225 22.02 -47.25 81.72
N SER A 226 21.29 -48.34 81.52
CA SER A 226 19.91 -48.32 80.99
C SER A 226 18.96 -47.50 81.88
N SER A 227 19.06 -47.69 83.20
CA SER A 227 18.29 -46.93 84.20
C SER A 227 18.71 -45.46 84.28
N ASN A 228 19.92 -45.09 83.87
CA ASN A 228 20.35 -43.69 83.77
C ASN A 228 19.79 -43.04 82.49
N ALA A 229 19.99 -43.68 81.33
CA ALA A 229 19.52 -43.17 80.04
C ALA A 229 17.99 -42.96 79.99
N SER A 230 17.22 -43.88 80.59
CA SER A 230 15.76 -43.79 80.69
C SER A 230 15.23 -42.72 81.66
N LYS A 231 16.07 -42.13 82.52
CA LYS A 231 15.70 -41.00 83.39
C LYS A 231 15.93 -39.63 82.75
N GLN A 232 16.58 -39.57 81.59
CA GLN A 232 16.91 -38.32 80.92
C GLN A 232 15.69 -37.74 80.20
N THR A 233 15.42 -36.45 80.41
CA THR A 233 14.26 -35.75 79.84
C THR A 233 14.60 -34.83 78.66
N THR A 234 15.88 -34.57 78.40
CA THR A 234 16.33 -33.72 77.29
C THR A 234 16.96 -34.56 76.19
N VAL A 235 16.74 -34.18 74.93
CA VAL A 235 17.27 -34.94 73.77
C VAL A 235 18.80 -35.08 73.82
N SER A 236 19.51 -34.03 74.24
CA SER A 236 20.97 -34.10 74.45
C SER A 236 21.36 -34.98 75.63
N GLY A 237 20.65 -34.95 76.76
CA GLY A 237 20.95 -35.81 77.91
C GLY A 237 20.70 -37.29 77.64
N ILE A 238 19.62 -37.61 76.91
CA ILE A 238 19.30 -38.97 76.44
C ILE A 238 20.44 -39.47 75.53
N PHE A 239 20.85 -38.66 74.53
CA PHE A 239 21.96 -38.99 73.64
C PHE A 239 23.27 -39.23 74.43
N THR A 240 23.72 -38.28 75.25
CA THR A 240 24.95 -38.42 76.05
C THR A 240 24.94 -39.66 76.93
N SER A 241 23.79 -40.05 77.48
CA SER A 241 23.69 -41.26 78.32
C SER A 241 23.75 -42.56 77.52
N TYR A 242 23.22 -42.58 76.28
CA TYR A 242 23.41 -43.72 75.37
C TYR A 242 24.83 -43.77 74.79
N VAL A 243 25.52 -42.63 74.63
CA VAL A 243 26.95 -42.60 74.27
C VAL A 243 27.80 -43.26 75.35
N ASP A 244 27.70 -42.84 76.61
CA ASP A 244 28.46 -43.46 77.70
C ASP A 244 28.13 -44.96 77.84
N ALA A 245 26.83 -45.32 77.76
CA ALA A 245 26.40 -46.72 77.81
C ALA A 245 26.98 -47.57 76.67
N TYR A 246 27.04 -47.04 75.44
CA TYR A 246 27.65 -47.69 74.28
C TYR A 246 29.17 -47.82 74.42
N GLU A 247 29.89 -46.81 74.95
CA GLU A 247 31.32 -46.94 75.23
C GLU A 247 31.64 -48.03 76.27
N TRP A 248 30.77 -48.21 77.26
CA TRP A 248 30.89 -49.32 78.23
C TRP A 248 30.54 -50.67 77.59
N TYR A 249 29.47 -50.74 76.79
CA TYR A 249 28.93 -52.00 76.26
C TYR A 249 28.60 -51.87 74.76
N PRO A 250 29.62 -51.82 73.88
CA PRO A 250 29.39 -51.59 72.45
C PRO A 250 28.68 -52.76 71.75
N GLU A 251 28.72 -53.95 72.35
CA GLU A 251 28.06 -55.18 71.88
C GLU A 251 26.60 -55.33 72.37
N ASP A 252 26.11 -54.48 73.28
CA ASP A 252 24.71 -54.55 73.74
C ASP A 252 23.80 -53.85 72.72
N GLY A 253 23.02 -54.65 71.99
CA GLY A 253 22.09 -54.18 70.98
C GLY A 253 21.09 -53.13 71.48
N ARG A 254 20.77 -53.11 72.79
CA ARG A 254 19.90 -52.07 73.40
C ARG A 254 20.57 -50.70 73.34
N PHE A 255 21.88 -50.62 73.58
CA PHE A 255 22.64 -49.37 73.51
C PHE A 255 23.00 -49.00 72.08
N GLN A 256 23.29 -49.98 71.20
CA GLN A 256 23.42 -49.73 69.76
C GLN A 256 22.15 -49.05 69.21
N GLN A 257 20.98 -49.62 69.46
CA GLN A 257 19.69 -49.09 69.01
C GLN A 257 19.35 -47.75 69.70
N GLY A 258 19.59 -47.64 71.00
CA GLY A 258 19.38 -46.42 71.77
C GLY A 258 20.25 -45.25 71.30
N LEU A 259 21.52 -45.53 70.93
CA LEU A 259 22.44 -44.56 70.36
C LEU A 259 21.93 -44.05 68.99
N GLN A 260 21.56 -44.94 68.06
CA GLN A 260 21.01 -44.48 66.76
C GLN A 260 19.74 -43.64 66.95
N SER A 261 18.82 -44.12 67.81
CA SER A 261 17.51 -43.48 68.02
C SER A 261 17.66 -42.11 68.69
N SER A 262 18.59 -41.96 69.63
CA SER A 262 18.86 -40.68 70.28
C SER A 262 19.67 -39.73 69.39
N ALA A 263 20.61 -40.23 68.58
CA ALA A 263 21.30 -39.46 67.56
C ALA A 263 20.33 -38.85 66.53
N GLN A 264 19.42 -39.67 65.98
CA GLN A 264 18.40 -39.23 65.03
C GLN A 264 17.48 -38.16 65.63
N ASN A 265 17.05 -38.35 66.90
CA ASN A 265 16.24 -37.36 67.59
C ASN A 265 17.00 -36.04 67.85
N LEU A 266 18.31 -36.11 68.17
CA LEU A 266 19.14 -34.93 68.36
C LEU A 266 19.39 -34.17 67.05
N TYR A 267 19.58 -34.89 65.94
CA TYR A 267 19.63 -34.33 64.59
C TYR A 267 18.31 -33.65 64.21
N ASN A 268 17.18 -34.33 64.39
CA ASN A 268 15.84 -33.78 64.14
C ASN A 268 15.50 -32.56 65.03
N TRP A 269 16.15 -32.42 66.19
CA TRP A 269 16.07 -31.22 67.03
C TRP A 269 16.99 -30.10 66.51
N ALA A 270 18.22 -30.44 66.11
CA ALA A 270 19.18 -29.49 65.55
C ALA A 270 18.70 -28.88 64.22
N VAL A 271 18.09 -29.65 63.33
CA VAL A 271 17.45 -29.16 62.09
C VAL A 271 16.39 -28.09 62.38
N ARG A 272 15.52 -28.28 63.39
CA ARG A 272 14.54 -27.25 63.77
C ARG A 272 15.18 -25.98 64.32
N GLN A 273 16.36 -26.06 64.95
CA GLN A 273 17.14 -24.86 65.31
C GLN A 273 17.79 -24.20 64.09
N HIS A 274 18.27 -25.00 63.14
CA HIS A 274 18.84 -24.56 61.87
C HIS A 274 17.81 -23.76 61.05
N ASP A 275 16.63 -24.34 60.78
CA ASP A 275 15.55 -23.65 60.06
C ASP A 275 15.05 -22.40 60.80
N SER A 276 15.06 -22.40 62.15
CA SER A 276 14.77 -21.21 62.96
C SER A 276 15.85 -20.11 62.87
N GLY A 277 16.98 -20.35 62.21
CA GLY A 277 18.12 -19.43 62.14
C GLY A 277 19.04 -19.44 63.35
N ASN A 278 18.85 -20.36 64.30
CA ASN A 278 19.71 -20.55 65.47
C ASN A 278 20.96 -21.38 65.10
N PHE A 279 21.66 -20.99 64.05
CA PHE A 279 22.73 -21.77 63.41
C PHE A 279 23.81 -22.23 64.39
N SER A 280 24.29 -21.34 65.28
CA SER A 280 25.28 -21.71 66.31
C SER A 280 24.81 -22.89 67.18
N THR A 281 23.54 -22.89 67.59
CA THR A 281 22.94 -23.96 68.40
C THR A 281 22.83 -25.27 67.60
N ALA A 282 22.49 -25.19 66.32
CA ALA A 282 22.42 -26.34 65.41
C ALA A 282 23.81 -26.94 65.16
N ILE A 283 24.79 -26.11 64.76
CA ILE A 283 26.21 -26.45 64.57
C ILE A 283 26.75 -27.23 65.77
N THR A 284 26.61 -26.69 66.99
CA THR A 284 27.09 -27.36 68.21
C THR A 284 26.49 -28.76 68.37
N ARG A 285 25.21 -28.98 68.02
CA ARG A 285 24.57 -30.30 68.14
C ARG A 285 24.93 -31.25 66.99
N TYR A 286 25.11 -30.76 65.77
CA TYR A 286 25.65 -31.57 64.69
C TYR A 286 27.07 -32.05 65.03
N GLU A 287 27.95 -31.16 65.50
CA GLU A 287 29.32 -31.51 65.91
C GLU A 287 29.34 -32.46 67.12
N THR A 288 28.40 -32.32 68.06
CA THR A 288 28.19 -33.30 69.17
C THR A 288 27.83 -34.70 68.66
N ILE A 289 27.08 -34.80 67.54
CA ILE A 289 26.74 -36.10 66.94
C ILE A 289 27.95 -36.66 66.19
N LEU A 290 28.67 -35.84 65.42
CA LEU A 290 29.84 -36.26 64.64
C LEU A 290 31.03 -36.69 65.51
N SER A 291 31.13 -36.23 66.76
CA SER A 291 32.21 -36.63 67.68
C SER A 291 32.10 -38.06 68.22
N VAL A 292 31.06 -38.81 67.87
CA VAL A 292 30.71 -40.10 68.48
C VAL A 292 30.88 -41.26 67.49
N ASN A 293 31.72 -42.23 67.87
CA ASN A 293 31.88 -43.49 67.13
C ASN A 293 30.61 -44.36 67.23
N GLY A 294 30.33 -45.16 66.19
CA GLY A 294 29.24 -46.15 66.19
C GLY A 294 27.88 -45.64 65.67
N ILE A 295 27.79 -44.39 65.22
CA ILE A 295 26.59 -43.85 64.57
C ILE A 295 26.54 -44.24 63.09
N ASN A 296 25.34 -44.53 62.59
CA ASN A 296 25.08 -44.95 61.21
C ASN A 296 25.57 -43.91 60.17
N GLN A 297 26.31 -44.37 59.16
CA GLN A 297 26.95 -43.51 58.15
C GLN A 297 25.97 -42.66 57.34
N THR A 298 24.74 -43.12 57.09
CA THR A 298 23.70 -42.33 56.41
C THR A 298 23.26 -41.13 57.25
N LEU A 299 23.17 -41.30 58.58
CA LEU A 299 22.91 -40.19 59.50
C LEU A 299 24.13 -39.26 59.60
N ILE A 300 25.36 -39.78 59.65
CA ILE A 300 26.58 -38.97 59.60
C ILE A 300 26.65 -38.13 58.31
N GLY A 301 26.28 -38.68 57.16
CA GLY A 301 26.16 -37.93 55.90
C GLY A 301 25.13 -36.79 55.97
N SER A 302 23.95 -37.07 56.53
CA SER A 302 22.87 -36.09 56.72
C SER A 302 23.28 -34.95 57.69
N VAL A 303 23.98 -35.31 58.77
CA VAL A 303 24.53 -34.38 59.78
C VAL A 303 25.63 -33.51 59.16
N ASN A 304 26.56 -34.08 58.40
CA ASN A 304 27.62 -33.34 57.72
C ASN A 304 27.06 -32.34 56.69
N SER A 305 26.07 -32.76 55.89
CA SER A 305 25.38 -31.88 54.93
C SER A 305 24.70 -30.70 55.63
N SER A 306 23.92 -30.98 56.68
CA SER A 306 23.25 -29.94 57.47
C SER A 306 24.22 -29.03 58.23
N LEU A 307 25.38 -29.54 58.64
CA LEU A 307 26.45 -28.77 59.29
C LEU A 307 27.15 -27.82 58.31
N ALA A 308 27.38 -28.25 57.07
CA ALA A 308 27.94 -27.39 56.02
C ALA A 308 26.99 -26.22 55.70
N ASP A 309 25.70 -26.50 55.48
CA ASP A 309 24.68 -25.48 55.26
C ASP A 309 24.54 -24.53 56.46
N ALA A 310 24.53 -25.06 57.69
CA ALA A 310 24.43 -24.23 58.89
C ALA A 310 25.65 -23.31 59.08
N LYS A 311 26.85 -23.77 58.73
CA LYS A 311 28.10 -22.98 58.82
C LYS A 311 28.14 -21.79 57.86
N ILE A 312 27.39 -21.82 56.76
CA ILE A 312 27.23 -20.70 55.83
C ILE A 312 25.91 -19.92 56.03
N GLY A 313 25.08 -20.30 57.01
CA GLY A 313 23.79 -19.65 57.28
C GLY A 313 22.66 -20.01 56.30
N LYS A 314 22.81 -21.09 55.52
CA LYS A 314 21.87 -21.51 54.47
C LYS A 314 20.70 -22.32 55.06
N ARG A 315 19.55 -21.69 55.25
CA ARG A 315 18.29 -22.40 55.52
C ARG A 315 17.78 -23.11 54.26
N SER A 316 16.92 -24.12 54.45
CA SER A 316 16.22 -24.76 53.34
C SER A 316 15.33 -23.77 52.56
N ALA A 317 15.29 -23.89 51.23
CA ALA A 317 14.58 -22.95 50.35
C ALA A 317 13.11 -22.70 50.74
N ASN A 318 12.38 -23.76 51.09
CA ASN A 318 10.97 -23.65 51.47
C ASN A 318 10.77 -22.85 52.78
N ILE A 319 11.70 -22.92 53.73
CA ILE A 319 11.65 -22.12 54.97
C ILE A 319 11.94 -20.64 54.68
N ILE A 320 12.88 -20.33 53.78
CA ILE A 320 13.12 -18.94 53.35
C ILE A 320 11.86 -18.37 52.67
N LEU A 321 11.19 -19.17 51.84
CA LEU A 321 9.93 -18.77 51.20
C LEU A 321 8.79 -18.59 52.22
N GLU A 322 8.64 -19.47 53.21
CA GLU A 322 7.63 -19.33 54.27
C GLU A 322 7.86 -18.04 55.08
N LEU A 323 9.11 -17.76 55.47
CA LEU A 323 9.49 -16.50 56.13
C LEU A 323 9.20 -15.29 55.24
N ALA A 324 9.55 -15.34 53.96
CA ALA A 324 9.32 -14.26 53.01
C ALA A 324 7.83 -14.03 52.72
N VAL A 325 7.00 -15.08 52.68
CA VAL A 325 5.53 -14.96 52.53
C VAL A 325 4.92 -14.31 53.76
N ASN A 326 5.27 -14.78 54.96
CA ASN A 326 4.70 -14.31 56.23
C ASN A 326 5.21 -12.93 56.71
N GLU A 327 6.34 -12.45 56.19
CA GLU A 327 6.85 -11.11 56.51
C GLU A 327 5.88 -9.98 56.07
N SER A 328 5.78 -8.93 56.88
CA SER A 328 4.91 -7.77 56.66
C SER A 328 5.65 -6.56 56.06
N SER A 329 6.94 -6.41 56.38
CA SER A 329 7.79 -5.32 55.91
C SER A 329 8.31 -5.59 54.50
N ALA A 330 7.99 -4.72 53.54
CA ALA A 330 8.46 -4.83 52.16
C ALA A 330 10.00 -4.93 52.06
N SER A 331 10.73 -4.14 52.85
CA SER A 331 12.20 -4.19 52.89
C SER A 331 12.74 -5.52 53.40
N ARG A 332 12.12 -6.11 54.44
CA ARG A 332 12.58 -7.38 55.01
C ARG A 332 12.15 -8.57 54.15
N LYS A 333 10.98 -8.48 53.50
CA LYS A 333 10.50 -9.45 52.50
C LYS A 333 11.45 -9.51 51.30
N LEU A 334 11.86 -8.36 50.78
CA LEU A 334 12.87 -8.27 49.72
C LEU A 334 14.21 -8.88 50.17
N ALA A 335 14.70 -8.52 51.37
CA ALA A 335 15.93 -9.10 51.90
C ALA A 335 15.87 -10.63 52.03
N LEU A 336 14.73 -11.22 52.43
CA LEU A 336 14.55 -12.67 52.50
C LEU A 336 14.52 -13.35 51.13
N TYR A 337 13.90 -12.74 50.11
CA TYR A 337 13.97 -13.28 48.74
C TYR A 337 15.37 -13.15 48.12
N VAL A 338 16.12 -12.08 48.44
CA VAL A 338 17.53 -11.93 48.04
C VAL A 338 18.44 -12.93 48.76
N GLU A 339 18.23 -13.16 50.06
CA GLU A 339 18.91 -14.20 50.85
C GLU A 339 18.68 -15.59 50.23
N GLY A 340 17.44 -15.90 49.86
CA GLY A 340 17.08 -17.14 49.16
C GLY A 340 17.73 -17.27 47.79
N TYR A 341 17.69 -16.21 46.96
CA TYR A 341 18.37 -16.20 45.66
C TYR A 341 19.89 -16.40 45.79
N GLY A 342 20.53 -15.83 46.82
CA GLY A 342 21.96 -15.99 47.08
C GLY A 342 22.39 -17.44 47.35
N PHE A 343 21.51 -18.26 47.94
CA PHE A 343 21.76 -19.69 48.17
C PHE A 343 21.14 -20.61 47.09
N TYR A 344 20.14 -20.14 46.36
CA TYR A 344 19.34 -20.92 45.40
C TYR A 344 19.05 -20.11 44.11
N PRO A 345 20.07 -19.68 43.35
CA PRO A 345 19.89 -18.75 42.22
C PRO A 345 19.08 -19.32 41.04
N ASN A 346 18.97 -20.65 40.95
CA ASN A 346 18.22 -21.36 39.92
C ASN A 346 16.74 -21.59 40.30
N ASP A 347 16.31 -21.24 41.52
CA ASP A 347 14.93 -21.38 41.96
C ASP A 347 14.16 -20.08 41.65
N HIS A 348 13.41 -20.10 40.54
CA HIS A 348 12.64 -18.96 40.04
C HIS A 348 11.68 -18.35 41.08
N ARG A 349 11.28 -19.09 42.12
CA ARG A 349 10.43 -18.58 43.21
C ARG A 349 11.08 -17.41 43.95
N PHE A 350 12.41 -17.38 44.05
CA PHE A 350 13.14 -16.24 44.61
C PHE A 350 13.25 -15.07 43.63
N VAL A 351 13.41 -15.33 42.32
CA VAL A 351 13.48 -14.28 41.29
C VAL A 351 12.14 -13.52 41.18
N ASP A 352 11.02 -14.23 41.12
CA ASP A 352 9.69 -13.61 41.16
C ASP A 352 9.39 -12.94 42.50
N GLY A 353 9.84 -13.55 43.61
CA GLY A 353 9.75 -12.96 44.94
C GLY A 353 10.50 -11.63 45.05
N ILE A 354 11.73 -11.55 44.52
CA ILE A 354 12.52 -10.32 44.39
C ILE A 354 11.73 -9.28 43.60
N ARG A 355 11.30 -9.62 42.38
CA ARG A 355 10.58 -8.71 41.46
C ARG A 355 9.33 -8.11 42.11
N LEU A 356 8.51 -8.94 42.75
CA LEU A 356 7.28 -8.50 43.43
C LEU A 356 7.56 -7.68 44.69
N SER A 357 8.53 -8.07 45.51
CA SER A 357 8.85 -7.35 46.75
C SER A 357 9.60 -6.02 46.52
N ALA A 358 10.44 -5.94 45.49
CA ALA A 358 11.05 -4.69 45.02
C ALA A 358 9.98 -3.71 44.49
N GLN A 359 8.98 -4.19 43.74
CA GLN A 359 7.85 -3.38 43.29
C GLN A 359 6.98 -2.86 44.46
N LEU A 360 6.74 -3.68 45.49
CA LEU A 360 6.07 -3.26 46.71
C LEU A 360 6.89 -2.21 47.48
N LEU A 361 8.22 -2.37 47.55
CA LEU A 361 9.10 -1.41 48.19
C LEU A 361 9.17 -0.09 47.42
N LEU A 362 9.17 -0.12 46.08
CA LEU A 362 9.08 1.08 45.25
C LEU A 362 7.80 1.85 45.55
N ASN A 363 6.66 1.16 45.60
CA ASN A 363 5.37 1.79 45.89
C ASN A 363 5.32 2.41 47.29
N TRP A 364 5.94 1.78 48.29
CA TRP A 364 6.11 2.37 49.62
C TRP A 364 7.02 3.61 49.60
N ALA A 365 8.16 3.56 48.91
CA ALA A 365 9.11 4.65 48.80
C ALA A 365 8.53 5.86 48.06
N ARG A 366 7.76 5.64 46.99
CA ARG A 366 6.92 6.66 46.31
C ARG A 366 5.93 7.32 47.28
N GLY A 367 5.34 6.54 48.18
CA GLY A 367 4.48 7.03 49.26
C GLY A 367 5.18 7.91 50.31
N GLN A 368 6.51 7.86 50.41
CA GLN A 368 7.32 8.78 51.23
C GLN A 368 7.79 10.00 50.43
N HIS A 369 8.27 9.78 49.21
CA HIS A 369 8.66 10.82 48.25
C HIS A 369 7.53 11.85 48.06
N ASN A 370 6.31 11.38 47.80
CA ASN A 370 5.14 12.25 47.57
C ASN A 370 4.65 12.98 48.85
N ARG A 371 5.23 12.69 50.02
CA ARG A 371 5.02 13.41 51.29
C ARG A 371 6.15 14.39 51.62
N GLY A 372 7.16 14.51 50.76
CA GLY A 372 8.37 15.31 51.01
C GLY A 372 9.43 14.61 51.86
N ASN A 373 9.25 13.33 52.19
CA ASN A 373 10.22 12.55 52.99
C ASN A 373 11.34 12.00 52.08
N PHE A 374 12.09 12.89 51.42
CA PHE A 374 13.02 12.55 50.34
C PHE A 374 14.12 11.56 50.76
N ASP A 375 14.80 11.80 51.88
CA ASP A 375 15.89 10.93 52.36
C ASP A 375 15.41 9.49 52.61
N THR A 376 14.27 9.35 53.27
CA THR A 376 13.60 8.06 53.55
C THR A 376 13.17 7.34 52.27
N ALA A 377 12.86 8.08 51.20
CA ALA A 377 12.57 7.50 49.89
C ALA A 377 13.85 7.05 49.18
N ILE A 378 14.89 7.89 49.15
CA ILE A 378 16.21 7.62 48.55
C ILE A 378 16.85 6.37 49.18
N ASP A 379 16.81 6.23 50.50
CA ASP A 379 17.26 5.03 51.24
C ASP A 379 16.64 3.73 50.69
N ARG A 380 15.33 3.72 50.42
CA ARG A 380 14.63 2.57 49.84
C ARG A 380 14.81 2.42 48.34
N TYR A 381 14.95 3.52 47.59
CA TYR A 381 15.29 3.44 46.16
C TYR A 381 16.69 2.85 45.95
N ASN A 382 17.68 3.24 46.77
CA ASN A 382 19.02 2.65 46.75
C ASN A 382 18.98 1.17 47.13
N THR A 383 18.16 0.77 48.11
CA THR A 383 17.92 -0.64 48.45
C THR A 383 17.44 -1.45 47.24
N ILE A 384 16.55 -0.87 46.42
CA ILE A 384 16.02 -1.51 45.21
C ILE A 384 17.09 -1.63 44.12
N ILE A 385 17.85 -0.56 43.82
CA ILE A 385 18.89 -0.61 42.77
C ILE A 385 20.04 -1.58 43.13
N GLN A 386 20.33 -1.79 44.41
CA GLN A 386 21.33 -2.75 44.89
C GLN A 386 20.84 -4.21 44.88
N THR A 387 19.61 -4.48 44.44
CA THR A 387 19.00 -5.82 44.41
C THR A 387 19.45 -6.61 43.16
N PRO A 388 19.87 -7.89 43.29
CA PRO A 388 20.23 -8.72 42.14
C PRO A 388 18.99 -9.10 41.32
N VAL A 389 19.17 -9.28 40.00
CA VAL A 389 18.11 -9.68 39.04
C VAL A 389 16.91 -8.71 39.04
N LEU A 390 17.18 -7.40 39.16
CA LEU A 390 16.18 -6.36 39.01
C LEU A 390 15.74 -6.21 37.53
N ASP A 391 14.45 -5.94 37.32
CA ASP A 391 13.91 -5.66 35.98
C ASP A 391 14.41 -4.30 35.44
N ASP A 392 14.68 -4.25 34.14
CA ASP A 392 15.29 -3.11 33.45
C ASP A 392 14.40 -1.84 33.43
N THR A 393 13.07 -2.04 33.51
CA THR A 393 12.06 -0.98 33.67
C THR A 393 11.99 -0.50 35.11
N LEU A 394 12.02 -1.43 36.06
CA LEU A 394 12.01 -1.16 37.49
C LEU A 394 13.27 -0.40 37.93
N LEU A 395 14.44 -0.73 37.35
CA LEU A 395 15.70 0.00 37.51
C LEU A 395 15.55 1.47 37.09
N LYS A 396 15.24 1.73 35.82
CA LYS A 396 15.15 3.09 35.24
C LYS A 396 14.09 3.95 35.93
N THR A 397 12.96 3.34 36.31
CA THR A 397 11.91 4.01 37.10
C THR A 397 12.44 4.42 38.48
N THR A 398 13.23 3.57 39.13
CA THR A 398 13.84 3.86 40.44
C THR A 398 14.93 4.94 40.33
N GLU A 399 15.74 4.92 39.29
CA GLU A 399 16.75 5.97 39.01
C GLU A 399 16.10 7.35 38.79
N LYS A 400 15.06 7.44 37.96
CA LYS A 400 14.28 8.69 37.80
C LYS A 400 13.64 9.15 39.12
N HIS A 401 13.17 8.22 39.95
CA HIS A 401 12.67 8.56 41.28
C HIS A 401 13.76 9.12 42.21
N ILE A 402 14.99 8.59 42.19
CA ILE A 402 16.14 9.15 42.93
C ILE A 402 16.47 10.55 42.40
N GLN A 403 16.56 10.74 41.08
CA GLN A 403 16.90 12.04 40.47
C GLN A 403 15.98 13.18 40.94
N TYR A 404 14.67 12.93 41.03
CA TYR A 404 13.72 13.93 41.52
C TYR A 404 13.86 14.16 43.03
N ALA A 405 13.92 13.09 43.83
CA ALA A 405 14.08 13.21 45.28
C ALA A 405 15.38 13.92 45.68
N SER A 406 16.50 13.63 45.01
CA SER A 406 17.81 14.27 45.21
C SER A 406 17.84 15.76 44.82
N THR A 407 16.83 16.25 44.08
CA THR A 407 16.66 17.69 43.80
C THR A 407 15.58 18.35 44.66
N GLY A 408 15.06 17.64 45.67
CA GLY A 408 13.99 18.13 46.56
C GLY A 408 12.65 18.34 45.85
N LYS A 409 12.45 17.72 44.68
CA LYS A 409 11.22 17.85 43.88
C LYS A 409 10.33 16.65 44.14
N LEU A 410 9.03 16.89 44.25
CA LEU A 410 8.03 15.82 44.15
C LEU A 410 8.13 15.18 42.76
N TYR A 411 7.88 13.87 42.69
CA TYR A 411 7.80 13.17 41.41
C TYR A 411 6.57 13.65 40.61
N PRO A 412 6.70 13.94 39.30
CA PRO A 412 5.63 14.53 38.52
C PRO A 412 4.49 13.52 38.33
N THR A 413 3.26 14.01 38.41
CA THR A 413 2.06 13.21 38.14
C THR A 413 1.93 12.89 36.65
N VAL A 414 1.12 11.87 36.32
CA VAL A 414 0.78 11.57 34.92
C VAL A 414 0.09 12.77 34.27
N GLU A 415 -0.78 13.45 35.01
CA GLU A 415 -1.51 14.63 34.58
C GLU A 415 -0.57 15.79 34.23
N GLU A 416 0.45 16.05 35.06
CA GLU A 416 1.50 17.04 34.76
C GLU A 416 2.35 16.63 33.55
N LEU A 417 2.74 15.36 33.43
CA LEU A 417 3.54 14.88 32.29
C LEU A 417 2.78 14.96 30.97
N ILE A 418 1.51 14.53 30.95
CA ILE A 418 0.63 14.66 29.78
C ILE A 418 0.43 16.15 29.44
N HIS A 419 0.13 17.00 30.42
CA HIS A 419 -0.04 18.44 30.19
C HIS A 419 1.23 19.09 29.64
N ASN A 420 2.40 18.74 30.18
CA ASN A 420 3.70 19.22 29.69
C ASN A 420 4.04 18.72 28.28
N ALA A 421 3.56 17.53 27.88
CA ALA A 421 3.71 17.02 26.52
C ALA A 421 2.72 17.68 25.53
N GLU A 422 1.44 17.83 25.90
CA GLU A 422 0.41 18.44 25.04
C GLU A 422 0.62 19.94 24.84
N ASN A 423 1.21 20.65 25.80
CA ASN A 423 1.55 22.08 25.69
C ASN A 423 2.73 22.39 24.75
N GLN A 424 3.41 21.38 24.18
CA GLN A 424 4.59 21.62 23.33
C GLN A 424 4.22 22.20 21.96
N GLY A 425 4.80 23.35 21.61
CA GLY A 425 4.49 24.07 20.36
C GLY A 425 4.97 23.42 19.05
N GLN A 426 5.64 22.25 19.09
CA GLN A 426 6.12 21.53 17.91
C GLN A 426 5.71 20.06 17.98
N VAL A 427 5.27 19.48 16.85
CA VAL A 427 4.79 18.09 16.79
C VAL A 427 5.85 17.07 17.23
N SER A 428 7.13 17.31 16.92
CA SER A 428 8.25 16.50 17.41
C SER A 428 8.47 16.63 18.91
N ALA A 429 8.27 17.83 19.48
CA ALA A 429 8.41 18.07 20.91
C ALA A 429 7.27 17.42 21.72
N ILE A 430 6.03 17.41 21.19
CA ILE A 430 4.91 16.65 21.76
C ILE A 430 5.26 15.16 21.82
N PHE A 431 5.77 14.60 20.72
CA PHE A 431 6.16 13.18 20.65
C PHE A 431 7.29 12.84 21.64
N THR A 432 8.36 13.64 21.71
CA THR A 432 9.43 13.42 22.69
C THR A 432 8.96 13.63 24.13
N GLY A 433 7.97 14.51 24.37
CA GLY A 433 7.34 14.69 25.69
C GLY A 433 6.60 13.44 26.16
N TYR A 434 5.82 12.79 25.27
CA TYR A 434 5.21 11.50 25.59
C TYR A 434 6.24 10.37 25.73
N LEU A 435 7.33 10.40 24.95
CA LEU A 435 8.41 9.41 25.08
C LEU A 435 9.13 9.51 26.43
N ASP A 436 9.40 10.72 26.93
CA ASP A 436 9.96 10.94 28.27
C ASP A 436 8.96 10.60 29.39
N ALA A 437 7.66 10.86 29.17
CA ALA A 437 6.59 10.46 30.08
C ALA A 437 6.48 8.94 30.23
N LEU A 438 6.70 8.15 29.17
CA LEU A 438 6.77 6.68 29.26
C LEU A 438 7.94 6.20 30.13
N LEU A 439 9.07 6.91 30.13
CA LEU A 439 10.17 6.61 31.05
C LEU A 439 9.82 6.88 32.53
N HIS A 440 8.75 7.63 32.81
CA HIS A 440 8.22 7.83 34.17
C HIS A 440 7.10 6.86 34.55
N TYR A 441 6.31 6.41 33.57
CA TYR A 441 5.10 5.60 33.71
C TYR A 441 4.89 4.75 32.43
N SER A 442 5.58 3.61 32.33
CA SER A 442 5.59 2.79 31.10
C SER A 442 4.23 2.19 30.75
N GLU A 443 3.45 1.80 31.77
CA GLU A 443 2.17 1.08 31.63
C GLU A 443 0.93 2.00 31.62
N ASP A 444 1.07 3.33 31.67
CA ASP A 444 -0.11 4.21 31.65
C ASP A 444 -0.69 4.31 30.23
N GLU A 445 -1.86 3.69 30.04
CA GLU A 445 -2.57 3.64 28.75
C GLU A 445 -2.79 5.03 28.11
N ARG A 446 -2.89 6.10 28.92
CA ARG A 446 -3.14 7.47 28.45
C ARG A 446 -1.86 8.08 27.87
N ILE A 447 -0.72 7.80 28.51
CA ILE A 447 0.61 8.17 27.97
C ILE A 447 0.91 7.34 26.72
N LEU A 448 0.66 6.02 26.74
CA LEU A 448 0.82 5.15 25.56
C LEU A 448 -0.05 5.61 24.38
N ALA A 449 -1.33 5.92 24.60
CA ALA A 449 -2.23 6.47 23.58
C ALA A 449 -1.77 7.85 23.07
N GLY A 450 -1.25 8.69 23.98
CA GLY A 450 -0.61 9.96 23.67
C GLY A 450 0.63 9.81 22.77
N LEU A 451 1.48 8.81 23.02
CA LEU A 451 2.59 8.46 22.13
C LEU A 451 2.07 8.05 20.75
N GLN A 452 1.09 7.14 20.64
CA GLN A 452 0.57 6.73 19.31
C GLN A 452 -0.04 7.91 18.53
N LYS A 453 -0.80 8.77 19.21
CA LYS A 453 -1.43 9.97 18.65
C LYS A 453 -0.36 10.97 18.16
N SER A 454 0.65 11.24 18.96
CA SER A 454 1.74 12.16 18.61
C SER A 454 2.69 11.58 17.54
N ALA A 455 2.99 10.28 17.59
CA ALA A 455 3.76 9.56 16.57
C ALA A 455 3.08 9.64 15.19
N LYS A 456 1.76 9.37 15.13
CA LYS A 456 0.97 9.50 13.90
C LYS A 456 0.95 10.92 13.36
N ASN A 457 0.81 11.92 14.24
CA ASN A 457 0.86 13.34 13.84
C ASN A 457 2.25 13.73 13.30
N LEU A 458 3.33 13.25 13.94
CA LEU A 458 4.70 13.49 13.50
C LEU A 458 5.00 12.80 12.17
N PHE A 459 4.52 11.58 11.95
CA PHE A 459 4.63 10.87 10.68
C PHE A 459 3.91 11.61 9.54
N VAL A 460 2.69 12.11 9.78
CA VAL A 460 1.96 12.94 8.81
C VAL A 460 2.70 14.26 8.51
N TRP A 461 3.33 14.88 9.53
CA TRP A 461 4.14 16.08 9.33
C TRP A 461 5.41 15.80 8.53
N ALA A 462 6.15 14.73 8.85
CA ALA A 462 7.35 14.31 8.13
C ALA A 462 7.02 13.93 6.67
N THR A 463 5.91 13.23 6.47
CA THR A 463 5.34 12.91 5.16
C THR A 463 5.08 14.17 4.33
N LYS A 464 4.53 15.23 4.93
CA LYS A 464 4.35 16.52 4.23
C LYS A 464 5.68 17.17 3.83
N GLN A 465 6.75 17.01 4.62
CA GLN A 465 8.08 17.51 4.25
C GLN A 465 8.70 16.68 3.10
N HIS A 466 8.56 15.35 3.16
CA HIS A 466 8.95 14.43 2.09
C HIS A 466 8.25 14.78 0.78
N ASP A 467 6.94 14.95 0.80
CA ASP A 467 6.12 15.27 -0.37
C ASP A 467 6.47 16.64 -0.98
N LEU A 468 6.96 17.60 -0.18
CA LEU A 468 7.52 18.86 -0.67
C LEU A 468 8.92 18.71 -1.28
N GLY A 469 9.66 17.66 -0.96
CA GLY A 469 11.06 17.44 -1.35
C GLY A 469 12.08 17.89 -0.29
N ASN A 470 11.65 18.20 0.93
CA ASN A 470 12.52 18.54 2.06
C ASN A 470 13.06 17.25 2.71
N TYR A 471 13.71 16.39 1.92
CA TYR A 471 14.03 15.00 2.27
C TYR A 471 14.80 14.87 3.59
N GLU A 472 15.87 15.67 3.78
CA GLU A 472 16.66 15.71 5.02
C GLU A 472 15.79 15.97 6.26
N THR A 473 14.82 16.89 6.16
CA THR A 473 13.90 17.21 7.28
C THR A 473 12.90 16.08 7.54
N ALA A 474 12.52 15.29 6.52
CA ALA A 474 11.66 14.12 6.68
C ALA A 474 12.44 12.93 7.28
N ILE A 475 13.64 12.64 6.77
CA ILE A 475 14.55 11.59 7.27
C ILE A 475 14.80 11.77 8.77
N ASN A 476 15.23 12.96 9.18
CA ASN A 476 15.44 13.37 10.58
C ASN A 476 14.19 13.31 11.48
N ARG A 477 13.01 12.94 10.96
CA ARG A 477 11.79 12.70 11.75
C ARG A 477 11.25 11.28 11.61
N TYR A 478 11.52 10.60 10.50
CA TYR A 478 11.32 9.16 10.39
C TYR A 478 12.27 8.39 11.32
N GLU A 479 13.55 8.76 11.38
CA GLU A 479 14.53 8.14 12.29
C GLU A 479 14.15 8.35 13.77
N LEU A 480 13.70 9.55 14.14
CA LEU A 480 13.19 9.87 15.48
C LEU A 480 11.94 9.04 15.85
N LEU A 481 11.08 8.70 14.89
CA LEU A 481 9.96 7.80 15.12
C LEU A 481 10.40 6.34 15.28
N LEU A 482 11.43 5.91 14.54
CA LEU A 482 11.98 4.56 14.62
C LEU A 482 12.82 4.32 15.88
N SER A 483 13.36 5.35 16.53
CA SER A 483 14.08 5.22 17.80
C SER A 483 13.19 4.88 19.01
N ALA A 484 11.87 4.85 18.86
CA ALA A 484 10.92 4.58 19.94
C ALA A 484 10.29 3.19 19.83
N SER A 485 10.71 2.27 20.71
CA SER A 485 10.25 0.86 20.78
C SER A 485 8.73 0.67 20.83
N ASN A 486 8.01 1.61 21.44
CA ASN A 486 6.59 1.47 21.74
C ASN A 486 5.67 2.00 20.62
N VAL A 487 6.21 2.43 19.47
CA VAL A 487 5.39 2.90 18.33
C VAL A 487 4.71 1.71 17.63
N ASN A 488 3.45 1.89 17.22
CA ASN A 488 2.66 0.85 16.56
C ASN A 488 3.36 0.25 15.32
N GLN A 489 3.47 -1.08 15.27
CA GLN A 489 4.23 -1.80 14.23
C GLN A 489 3.73 -1.58 12.79
N ALA A 490 2.43 -1.32 12.58
CA ALA A 490 1.92 -0.96 11.26
C ALA A 490 2.44 0.42 10.82
N LEU A 491 2.49 1.39 11.74
CA LEU A 491 3.06 2.71 11.49
C LEU A 491 4.59 2.61 11.28
N VAL A 492 5.30 1.76 12.03
CA VAL A 492 6.74 1.48 11.83
C VAL A 492 7.03 0.99 10.41
N LYS A 493 6.17 0.14 9.83
CA LYS A 493 6.28 -0.31 8.44
C LYS A 493 6.11 0.83 7.43
N ASP A 494 5.13 1.70 7.64
CA ASP A 494 4.89 2.87 6.79
C ASP A 494 6.04 3.90 6.87
N ILE A 495 6.61 4.09 8.07
CA ILE A 495 7.80 4.93 8.30
C ILE A 495 9.01 4.39 7.54
N HIS A 496 9.32 3.09 7.63
CA HIS A 496 10.42 2.49 6.88
C HIS A 496 10.24 2.67 5.36
N SER A 497 9.03 2.42 4.85
CA SER A 497 8.70 2.60 3.43
C SER A 497 8.95 4.04 2.96
N ARG A 498 8.47 5.02 3.71
CA ARG A 498 8.70 6.45 3.40
C ARG A 498 10.16 6.87 3.57
N LEU A 499 10.88 6.33 4.55
CA LEU A 499 12.30 6.61 4.76
C LEU A 499 13.16 6.15 3.58
N GLN A 500 12.91 4.94 3.06
CA GLN A 500 13.64 4.44 1.87
C GLN A 500 13.37 5.30 0.63
N ASP A 501 12.13 5.70 0.37
CA ASP A 501 11.81 6.62 -0.72
C ASP A 501 12.44 8.02 -0.52
N ALA A 502 12.51 8.52 0.72
CA ALA A 502 13.15 9.81 1.02
C ALA A 502 14.66 9.79 0.82
N LEU A 503 15.35 8.70 1.19
CA LEU A 503 16.80 8.53 1.06
C LEU A 503 17.28 8.60 -0.41
N ILE A 504 16.46 8.14 -1.35
CA ILE A 504 16.76 8.21 -2.79
C ILE A 504 16.14 9.44 -3.50
N GLY A 505 15.59 10.40 -2.74
CA GLY A 505 15.01 11.63 -3.29
C GLY A 505 13.75 11.41 -4.14
N LYS A 506 12.98 10.36 -3.86
CA LYS A 506 11.77 9.95 -4.59
C LYS A 506 10.51 10.44 -3.88
N ARG A 507 9.65 11.16 -4.61
CA ARG A 507 8.27 11.46 -4.17
C ARG A 507 7.28 10.38 -4.66
N PRO A 508 6.16 10.16 -3.97
CA PRO A 508 5.08 9.32 -4.48
C PRO A 508 4.53 9.83 -5.82
N ALA A 509 4.21 8.92 -6.74
CA ALA A 509 3.74 9.28 -8.09
C ALA A 509 2.54 10.25 -8.09
N ASN A 510 1.56 10.07 -7.21
CA ASN A 510 0.39 10.96 -7.10
C ASN A 510 0.75 12.37 -6.61
N VAL A 511 1.81 12.52 -5.80
CA VAL A 511 2.32 13.81 -5.34
C VAL A 511 3.01 14.54 -6.49
N ILE A 512 3.83 13.84 -7.28
CA ILE A 512 4.46 14.41 -8.48
C ILE A 512 3.39 14.89 -9.47
N LEU A 513 2.33 14.11 -9.69
CA LEU A 513 1.22 14.49 -10.57
C LEU A 513 0.43 15.70 -10.06
N ASP A 514 0.17 15.79 -8.75
CA ASP A 514 -0.51 16.94 -8.12
C ASP A 514 0.33 18.23 -8.18
N LEU A 515 1.63 18.14 -7.88
CA LEU A 515 2.59 19.24 -8.04
C LEU A 515 2.67 19.67 -9.51
N ALA A 516 2.79 18.71 -10.44
CA ALA A 516 2.83 18.99 -11.87
C ALA A 516 1.56 19.70 -12.32
N GLN A 517 0.36 19.24 -11.94
CA GLN A 517 -0.90 19.91 -12.31
C GLN A 517 -0.95 21.37 -11.85
N LYS A 518 -0.47 21.67 -10.62
CA LYS A 518 -0.47 23.01 -10.02
C LYS A 518 0.60 23.95 -10.56
N GLU A 519 1.69 23.43 -11.13
CA GLU A 519 2.77 24.26 -11.69
C GLU A 519 2.31 25.01 -12.97
N ALA A 520 2.62 26.30 -13.02
CA ALA A 520 2.24 27.20 -14.12
C ALA A 520 3.33 27.32 -15.20
N SER A 521 4.60 27.13 -14.83
CA SER A 521 5.73 27.14 -15.75
C SER A 521 5.84 25.83 -16.51
N ALA A 522 5.70 25.89 -17.84
CA ALA A 522 5.79 24.70 -18.71
C ALA A 522 7.12 23.93 -18.56
N SER A 523 8.23 24.63 -18.31
CA SER A 523 9.54 23.98 -18.05
C SER A 523 9.53 23.21 -16.73
N LYS A 524 9.14 23.83 -15.61
CA LYS A 524 9.07 23.14 -14.31
C LYS A 524 8.06 21.99 -14.30
N LYS A 525 6.96 22.15 -15.05
CA LYS A 525 5.96 21.10 -15.25
C LYS A 525 6.57 19.91 -16.00
N LEU A 526 7.40 20.16 -17.02
CA LEU A 526 8.20 19.13 -17.70
C LEU A 526 9.23 18.48 -16.75
N ASP A 527 9.95 19.27 -15.95
CA ASP A 527 10.92 18.78 -14.96
C ASP A 527 10.26 17.80 -13.95
N LEU A 528 9.06 18.13 -13.45
CA LEU A 528 8.29 17.25 -12.55
C LEU A 528 7.82 15.97 -13.26
N PHE A 529 7.37 16.04 -14.52
CA PHE A 529 7.03 14.81 -15.25
C PHE A 529 8.26 13.95 -15.59
N LEU A 530 9.46 14.53 -15.70
CA LEU A 530 10.73 13.81 -15.85
C LEU A 530 11.16 13.13 -14.53
N GLU A 531 11.05 13.81 -13.39
CA GLU A 531 11.25 13.21 -12.05
C GLU A 531 10.32 11.98 -11.88
N GLY A 532 9.04 12.14 -12.24
CA GLY A 532 8.09 11.05 -12.21
C GLY A 532 8.42 9.90 -13.18
N TYR A 533 8.86 10.19 -14.40
CA TYR A 533 9.27 9.16 -15.35
C TYR A 533 10.54 8.41 -14.90
N MET A 534 11.49 9.10 -14.25
CA MET A 534 12.72 8.50 -13.75
C MET A 534 12.45 7.44 -12.67
N PHE A 535 11.53 7.70 -11.74
CA PHE A 535 11.17 6.75 -10.68
C PHE A 535 10.01 5.80 -11.05
N TYR A 536 9.20 6.13 -12.07
CA TYR A 536 8.01 5.38 -12.47
C TYR A 536 7.85 5.27 -14.01
N PRO A 537 8.84 4.72 -14.74
CA PRO A 537 8.89 4.76 -16.21
C PRO A 537 7.72 4.04 -16.90
N ASN A 538 7.08 3.08 -16.22
CA ASN A 538 5.92 2.34 -16.71
C ASN A 538 4.59 3.09 -16.54
N ASN A 539 4.55 4.23 -15.81
CA ASN A 539 3.33 5.02 -15.67
C ASN A 539 3.17 5.98 -16.86
N LYS A 540 2.12 5.71 -17.66
CA LYS A 540 1.76 6.47 -18.87
C LYS A 540 1.47 7.95 -18.61
N ASP A 541 1.04 8.31 -17.40
CA ASP A 541 0.75 9.71 -17.07
C ASP A 541 2.00 10.60 -17.11
N PHE A 542 3.17 10.08 -16.70
CA PHE A 542 4.43 10.82 -16.81
C PHE A 542 4.87 10.98 -18.25
N TYR A 543 4.75 9.94 -19.09
CA TYR A 543 5.07 10.00 -20.51
C TYR A 543 4.16 10.97 -21.29
N ASN A 544 2.86 10.94 -21.01
CA ASN A 544 1.88 11.87 -21.57
C ASN A 544 2.12 13.30 -21.07
N GLY A 545 2.51 13.45 -19.80
CA GLY A 545 2.87 14.72 -19.17
C GLY A 545 4.14 15.34 -19.74
N ILE A 546 5.20 14.56 -19.96
CA ILE A 546 6.41 14.97 -20.70
C ILE A 546 6.02 15.50 -22.07
N SER A 547 5.26 14.71 -22.84
CA SER A 547 4.85 15.06 -24.20
C SER A 547 4.05 16.37 -24.25
N THR A 548 3.07 16.52 -23.35
CA THR A 548 2.20 17.71 -23.27
C THR A 548 2.98 18.94 -22.80
N SER A 549 3.90 18.78 -21.86
CA SER A 549 4.66 19.90 -21.28
C SER A 549 5.76 20.37 -22.22
N ALA A 550 6.42 19.46 -22.94
CA ALA A 550 7.33 19.80 -24.03
C ALA A 550 6.60 20.55 -25.15
N GLU A 551 5.36 20.18 -25.49
CA GLU A 551 4.54 20.93 -26.45
C GLU A 551 4.20 22.35 -25.93
N LEU A 552 3.94 22.53 -24.63
CA LEU A 552 3.74 23.85 -24.02
C LEU A 552 5.03 24.70 -24.05
N VAL A 553 6.21 24.11 -23.81
CA VAL A 553 7.49 24.81 -23.96
C VAL A 553 7.75 25.16 -25.43
N LEU A 554 7.43 24.26 -26.37
CA LEU A 554 7.56 24.51 -27.81
C LEU A 554 6.66 25.66 -28.27
N ASN A 555 5.40 25.69 -27.81
CA ASN A 555 4.46 26.76 -28.09
C ASN A 555 4.90 28.11 -27.49
N TYR A 556 5.49 28.11 -26.29
CA TYR A 556 6.11 29.29 -25.71
C TYR A 556 7.31 29.78 -26.56
N ALA A 557 8.21 28.89 -26.97
CA ALA A 557 9.34 29.20 -27.85
C ALA A 557 8.87 29.78 -29.19
N THR A 558 7.90 29.13 -29.83
CA THR A 558 7.21 29.57 -31.07
C THR A 558 6.67 31.00 -30.92
N LYS A 559 6.05 31.32 -29.78
CA LYS A 559 5.53 32.66 -29.48
C LYS A 559 6.64 33.70 -29.32
N GLN A 560 7.70 33.40 -28.57
CA GLN A 560 8.86 34.29 -28.41
C GLN A 560 9.54 34.56 -29.76
N HIS A 561 9.70 33.52 -30.58
CA HIS A 561 10.23 33.59 -31.92
C HIS A 561 9.41 34.53 -32.81
N GLN A 562 8.09 34.35 -32.89
CA GLN A 562 7.21 35.23 -33.68
C GLN A 562 7.20 36.69 -33.18
N GLN A 563 7.50 36.91 -31.91
CA GLN A 563 7.69 38.25 -31.32
C GLN A 563 9.08 38.87 -31.61
N GLY A 564 10.01 38.12 -32.21
CA GLY A 564 11.38 38.57 -32.52
C GLY A 564 12.40 38.31 -31.42
N SER A 565 12.03 37.63 -30.34
CA SER A 565 12.90 37.27 -29.22
C SER A 565 13.69 35.99 -29.53
N PHE A 566 14.55 36.03 -30.57
CA PHE A 566 15.22 34.84 -31.12
C PHE A 566 16.06 34.08 -30.09
N ASP A 567 16.87 34.76 -29.27
CA ASP A 567 17.72 34.12 -28.25
C ASP A 567 16.90 33.31 -27.22
N ILE A 568 15.75 33.86 -26.81
CA ILE A 568 14.83 33.21 -25.86
C ILE A 568 14.18 31.98 -26.50
N ALA A 569 13.86 32.05 -27.79
CA ALA A 569 13.33 30.92 -28.54
C ALA A 569 14.38 29.82 -28.70
N ILE A 570 15.60 30.15 -29.15
CA ILE A 570 16.74 29.23 -29.29
C ILE A 570 17.01 28.50 -27.98
N SER A 571 17.15 29.23 -26.86
CA SER A 571 17.33 28.66 -25.51
C SER A 571 16.22 27.68 -25.09
N ARG A 572 14.99 27.82 -25.63
CA ARG A 572 13.88 26.90 -25.34
C ARG A 572 13.81 25.73 -26.32
N TYR A 573 14.20 25.90 -27.58
CA TYR A 573 14.38 24.80 -28.53
C TYR A 573 15.53 23.87 -28.06
N ASP A 574 16.66 24.43 -27.63
CA ASP A 574 17.81 23.66 -27.11
C ASP A 574 17.44 22.85 -25.85
N PHE A 575 16.68 23.44 -24.93
CA PHE A 575 16.16 22.74 -23.77
C PHE A 575 15.29 21.53 -24.18
N ILE A 576 14.34 21.71 -25.11
CA ILE A 576 13.51 20.61 -25.65
C ILE A 576 14.37 19.51 -26.29
N MET A 577 15.41 19.88 -27.03
CA MET A 577 16.31 18.94 -27.71
C MET A 577 17.19 18.15 -26.73
N SER A 578 17.64 18.77 -25.64
CA SER A 578 18.51 18.15 -24.63
C SER A 578 17.86 16.99 -23.86
N ILE A 579 16.52 16.98 -23.75
CA ILE A 579 15.78 15.99 -22.96
C ILE A 579 15.53 14.75 -23.80
N LYS A 580 16.20 13.64 -23.48
CA LYS A 580 16.14 12.38 -24.23
C LYS A 580 14.71 11.86 -24.39
N GLU A 581 13.89 11.96 -23.35
CA GLU A 581 12.55 11.39 -23.22
C GLU A 581 11.47 12.13 -24.02
N VAL A 582 11.75 13.36 -24.49
CA VAL A 582 10.81 14.11 -25.32
C VAL A 582 10.68 13.47 -26.71
N LEU A 583 9.43 13.28 -27.16
CA LEU A 583 9.07 12.77 -28.48
C LEU A 583 9.88 13.41 -29.62
N GLN A 584 10.40 12.57 -30.52
CA GLN A 584 11.21 13.02 -31.65
C GLN A 584 10.47 14.06 -32.50
N SER A 585 9.17 13.86 -32.77
CA SER A 585 8.33 14.82 -33.52
C SER A 585 8.08 16.17 -32.83
N ILE A 586 8.47 16.34 -31.56
CA ILE A 586 8.56 17.66 -30.90
C ILE A 586 9.94 18.27 -31.14
N LYS A 587 11.01 17.46 -31.05
CA LYS A 587 12.40 17.86 -31.33
C LYS A 587 12.61 18.27 -32.79
N ASP A 588 12.04 17.54 -33.75
CA ASP A 588 12.15 17.85 -35.19
C ASP A 588 11.57 19.24 -35.48
N ARG A 589 10.43 19.58 -34.85
CA ARG A 589 9.80 20.91 -34.95
C ARG A 589 10.58 21.99 -34.21
N ALA A 590 11.16 21.66 -33.06
CA ALA A 590 12.06 22.58 -32.35
C ALA A 590 13.29 22.91 -33.22
N GLN A 591 13.91 21.91 -33.84
CA GLN A 591 15.07 22.07 -34.74
C GLN A 591 14.72 22.84 -36.02
N LEU A 592 13.60 22.51 -36.67
CA LEU A 592 13.10 23.23 -37.85
C LEU A 592 12.87 24.71 -37.54
N GLN A 593 12.21 25.03 -36.42
CA GLN A 593 12.00 26.42 -36.01
C GLN A 593 13.31 27.09 -35.57
N LYS A 594 14.20 26.40 -34.86
CA LYS A 594 15.50 26.93 -34.44
C LYS A 594 16.31 27.45 -35.62
N HIS A 595 16.33 26.75 -36.75
CA HIS A 595 17.05 27.17 -37.96
C HIS A 595 16.62 28.55 -38.51
N PHE A 596 15.33 28.88 -38.43
CA PHE A 596 14.84 30.23 -38.78
C PHE A 596 15.29 31.27 -37.74
N ALA A 597 15.25 30.93 -36.45
CA ALA A 597 15.69 31.84 -35.38
C ALA A 597 17.19 32.15 -35.43
N GLU A 598 18.04 31.14 -35.67
CA GLU A 598 19.49 31.31 -35.92
C GLU A 598 19.75 32.24 -37.13
N SER A 599 18.87 32.21 -38.12
CA SER A 599 18.89 33.10 -39.28
C SER A 599 18.29 34.49 -39.02
N ASN A 600 17.84 34.80 -37.80
CA ASN A 600 17.07 36.00 -37.42
C ASN A 600 15.81 36.22 -38.30
N LYS A 601 15.21 35.14 -38.80
CA LYS A 601 13.97 35.14 -39.59
C LYS A 601 12.82 34.62 -38.75
N LYS A 602 11.61 35.15 -38.93
CA LYS A 602 10.41 34.56 -38.34
C LYS A 602 10.07 33.23 -39.02
N ILE A 603 9.37 32.35 -38.30
CA ILE A 603 8.76 31.14 -38.87
C ILE A 603 7.74 31.57 -39.94
N PRO A 604 7.79 31.05 -41.18
CA PRO A 604 6.80 31.35 -42.20
C PRO A 604 5.40 30.91 -41.79
N SER A 605 4.36 31.63 -42.20
CA SER A 605 2.97 31.25 -42.00
C SER A 605 2.55 30.05 -42.85
N ALA A 606 1.38 29.47 -42.54
CA ALA A 606 0.84 28.34 -43.29
C ALA A 606 0.54 28.66 -44.77
N SER A 607 0.28 29.94 -45.14
CA SER A 607 0.19 30.32 -46.56
C SER A 607 1.58 30.41 -47.18
N GLU A 608 2.53 31.08 -46.53
CA GLU A 608 3.90 31.20 -47.07
C GLU A 608 4.55 29.82 -47.32
N TYR A 609 4.34 28.84 -46.44
CA TYR A 609 4.75 27.44 -46.69
C TYR A 609 4.03 26.81 -47.91
N PHE A 610 2.73 27.05 -48.08
CA PHE A 610 1.97 26.55 -49.21
C PHE A 610 2.40 27.20 -50.53
N ASP A 611 2.56 28.52 -50.54
CA ASP A 611 2.95 29.32 -51.71
C ASP A 611 4.40 28.98 -52.12
N GLN A 612 5.30 28.84 -51.14
CA GLN A 612 6.66 28.32 -51.35
C GLN A 612 6.62 26.90 -51.93
N ALA A 613 5.78 25.99 -51.41
CA ALA A 613 5.69 24.62 -51.90
C ALA A 613 5.11 24.53 -53.33
N MET A 614 4.05 25.29 -53.63
CA MET A 614 3.41 25.26 -54.94
C MET A 614 4.30 25.84 -56.04
N SER A 615 5.21 26.76 -55.71
CA SER A 615 6.24 27.26 -56.62
C SER A 615 7.39 26.26 -56.91
N GLN A 616 7.48 25.14 -56.18
CA GLN A 616 8.56 24.16 -56.38
C GLN A 616 8.43 23.41 -57.72
N SER A 617 9.57 23.25 -58.39
CA SER A 617 9.70 22.60 -59.70
C SER A 617 9.62 21.07 -59.66
N THR A 618 9.72 20.45 -58.48
CA THR A 618 9.63 18.99 -58.31
C THR A 618 8.62 18.61 -57.22
N LEU A 619 7.92 17.49 -57.44
CA LEU A 619 6.91 16.98 -56.50
C LEU A 619 7.51 16.60 -55.14
N THR A 620 8.76 16.11 -55.10
CA THR A 620 9.44 15.76 -53.85
C THR A 620 9.75 17.00 -53.01
N VAL A 621 10.27 18.08 -53.60
CA VAL A 621 10.54 19.31 -52.83
C VAL A 621 9.24 20.01 -52.41
N ARG A 622 8.22 20.04 -53.30
CA ARG A 622 6.85 20.47 -52.94
C ARG A 622 6.32 19.72 -51.71
N LEU A 623 6.40 18.39 -51.75
CA LEU A 623 5.91 17.52 -50.69
C LEU A 623 6.63 17.77 -49.37
N ASN A 624 7.96 17.86 -49.38
CA ASN A 624 8.74 18.15 -48.19
C ASN A 624 8.39 19.52 -47.59
N THR A 625 8.33 20.59 -48.39
CA THR A 625 7.94 21.93 -47.91
C THR A 625 6.52 21.95 -47.33
N LEU A 626 5.58 21.18 -47.90
CA LEU A 626 4.24 21.01 -47.32
C LEU A 626 4.25 20.25 -45.99
N LEU A 627 5.09 19.22 -45.86
CA LEU A 627 5.24 18.45 -44.62
C LEU A 627 5.92 19.25 -43.51
N ASP A 628 6.94 20.04 -43.84
CA ASP A 628 7.60 20.98 -42.93
C ASP A 628 6.57 21.97 -42.36
N GLY A 629 5.82 22.64 -43.24
CA GLY A 629 4.75 23.55 -42.84
C GLY A 629 3.63 22.85 -42.06
N TYR A 630 3.21 21.65 -42.48
CA TYR A 630 2.15 20.88 -41.83
C TYR A 630 2.57 20.40 -40.43
N SER A 631 3.86 20.11 -40.21
CA SER A 631 4.37 19.74 -38.87
C SER A 631 4.10 20.86 -37.85
N ILE A 632 4.29 22.12 -38.27
CA ILE A 632 4.05 23.32 -37.46
C ILE A 632 2.55 23.64 -37.38
N TYR A 633 1.84 23.54 -38.52
CA TYR A 633 0.45 23.98 -38.68
C TYR A 633 -0.50 22.83 -39.03
N LYS A 634 -0.59 21.81 -38.16
CA LYS A 634 -1.37 20.57 -38.39
C LYS A 634 -2.86 20.81 -38.72
N GLU A 635 -3.45 21.86 -38.17
CA GLU A 635 -4.85 22.24 -38.44
C GLU A 635 -5.06 23.00 -39.76
N SER A 636 -3.99 23.33 -40.49
CA SER A 636 -4.08 24.02 -41.78
C SER A 636 -4.69 23.12 -42.85
N ARG A 637 -5.96 23.37 -43.18
CA ARG A 637 -6.63 22.76 -44.32
C ARG A 637 -5.84 23.02 -45.62
N GLN A 638 -5.33 24.23 -45.84
CA GLN A 638 -4.57 24.59 -47.04
C GLN A 638 -3.34 23.70 -47.24
N LEU A 639 -2.57 23.43 -46.18
CA LEU A 639 -1.39 22.56 -46.26
C LEU A 639 -1.78 21.08 -46.44
N ARG A 640 -2.81 20.60 -45.73
CA ARG A 640 -3.37 19.25 -45.91
C ARG A 640 -3.85 19.01 -47.34
N ASP A 641 -4.69 19.90 -47.86
CA ASP A 641 -5.26 19.78 -49.21
C ASP A 641 -4.14 19.87 -50.27
N GLY A 642 -3.08 20.65 -50.00
CA GLY A 642 -1.83 20.65 -50.78
C GLY A 642 -1.07 19.32 -50.73
N ILE A 643 -0.95 18.66 -49.57
CA ILE A 643 -0.38 17.31 -49.43
C ILE A 643 -1.24 16.31 -50.23
N HIS A 644 -2.57 16.41 -50.15
CA HIS A 644 -3.49 15.52 -50.87
C HIS A 644 -3.35 15.67 -52.38
N GLN A 645 -3.21 16.90 -52.88
CA GLN A 645 -2.97 17.13 -54.30
C GLN A 645 -1.59 16.63 -54.73
N THR A 646 -0.54 16.92 -53.94
CA THR A 646 0.82 16.47 -54.24
C THR A 646 0.94 14.94 -54.21
N ALA A 647 0.20 14.26 -53.33
CA ALA A 647 0.10 12.80 -53.30
C ALA A 647 -0.57 12.24 -54.57
N LYS A 648 -1.62 12.88 -55.10
CA LYS A 648 -2.22 12.51 -56.40
C LYS A 648 -1.26 12.73 -57.57
N ASP A 649 -0.59 13.89 -57.59
CA ASP A 649 0.40 14.22 -58.62
C ASP A 649 1.54 13.17 -58.62
N LEU A 650 2.00 12.78 -57.44
CA LEU A 650 3.06 11.79 -57.26
C LEU A 650 2.60 10.36 -57.59
N LEU A 651 1.35 10.00 -57.27
CA LEU A 651 0.73 8.73 -57.65
C LEU A 651 0.60 8.60 -59.18
N ALA A 652 0.13 9.65 -59.85
CA ALA A 652 0.03 9.70 -61.31
C ALA A 652 1.42 9.62 -61.97
N TRP A 653 2.42 10.33 -61.43
CA TRP A 653 3.80 10.24 -61.89
C TRP A 653 4.38 8.83 -61.71
N ALA A 654 4.16 8.21 -60.55
CA ALA A 654 4.63 6.86 -60.24
C ALA A 654 3.97 5.80 -61.12
N SER A 655 2.66 5.90 -61.41
CA SER A 655 2.00 5.05 -62.41
C SER A 655 2.61 5.20 -63.81
N LYS A 656 2.98 6.41 -64.24
CA LYS A 656 3.66 6.59 -65.53
C LYS A 656 5.05 5.96 -65.57
N GLN A 657 5.79 5.95 -64.44
CA GLN A 657 7.05 5.21 -64.31
C GLN A 657 6.81 3.69 -64.36
N HIS A 658 5.78 3.20 -63.67
CA HIS A 658 5.36 1.80 -63.65
C HIS A 658 5.02 1.28 -65.06
N GLU A 659 4.18 2.00 -65.81
CA GLU A 659 3.80 1.66 -67.18
C GLU A 659 5.01 1.70 -68.15
N SER A 660 6.01 2.52 -67.84
CA SER A 660 7.30 2.56 -68.57
C SER A 660 8.25 1.41 -68.22
N GLY A 661 7.95 0.61 -67.18
CA GLY A 661 8.79 -0.50 -66.70
C GLY A 661 9.75 -0.13 -65.56
N ASN A 662 9.73 1.11 -65.07
CA ASN A 662 10.61 1.62 -64.02
C ASN A 662 10.08 1.24 -62.61
N PHE A 663 9.87 -0.06 -62.36
CA PHE A 663 9.14 -0.56 -61.19
C PHE A 663 9.73 -0.10 -59.85
N SER A 664 11.05 -0.18 -59.67
CA SER A 664 11.73 0.28 -58.43
C SER A 664 11.49 1.76 -58.13
N THR A 665 11.53 2.61 -59.17
CA THR A 665 11.24 4.05 -59.06
C THR A 665 9.77 4.30 -58.69
N ALA A 666 8.84 3.50 -59.21
CA ALA A 666 7.43 3.57 -58.84
C ALA A 666 7.19 3.10 -57.40
N MET A 667 7.77 1.96 -56.99
CA MET A 667 7.69 1.38 -55.64
C MET A 667 8.04 2.40 -54.57
N ASN A 668 9.22 3.02 -54.68
CA ASN A 668 9.70 4.00 -53.69
C ASN A 668 8.71 5.17 -53.50
N ARG A 669 8.06 5.64 -54.57
CA ARG A 669 7.06 6.72 -54.48
C ARG A 669 5.72 6.23 -53.95
N TYR A 670 5.29 5.02 -54.27
CA TYR A 670 4.10 4.43 -53.65
C TYR A 670 4.27 4.22 -52.15
N GLU A 671 5.44 3.75 -51.72
CA GLU A 671 5.77 3.57 -50.29
C GLU A 671 5.80 4.93 -49.59
N THR A 672 6.43 5.95 -50.20
CA THR A 672 6.33 7.36 -49.73
C THR A 672 4.87 7.81 -49.54
N ILE A 673 3.98 7.57 -50.52
CA ILE A 673 2.58 8.02 -50.49
C ILE A 673 1.77 7.32 -49.38
N ILE A 674 2.05 6.04 -49.09
CA ILE A 674 1.36 5.27 -48.05
C ILE A 674 1.71 5.79 -46.64
N GLU A 675 2.91 6.35 -46.46
CA GLU A 675 3.38 6.93 -45.19
C GLU A 675 2.90 8.37 -44.95
N LEU A 676 2.25 9.03 -45.94
CA LEU A 676 1.91 10.46 -45.84
C LEU A 676 0.77 10.75 -44.85
N PRO A 677 0.93 11.77 -43.97
CA PRO A 677 -0.10 12.16 -43.03
C PRO A 677 -1.34 12.72 -43.74
N THR A 678 -2.51 12.37 -43.22
CA THR A 678 -3.85 12.83 -43.63
C THR A 678 -4.34 12.42 -45.03
N VAL A 679 -3.56 11.69 -45.83
CA VAL A 679 -3.94 11.34 -47.21
C VAL A 679 -5.24 10.50 -47.24
N PRO A 680 -6.22 10.83 -48.10
CA PRO A 680 -7.47 10.08 -48.22
C PRO A 680 -7.28 8.59 -48.50
N ASN A 681 -8.01 7.74 -47.77
CA ASN A 681 -7.80 6.28 -47.80
C ASN A 681 -7.96 5.65 -49.20
N ASN A 682 -8.78 6.24 -50.09
CA ASN A 682 -8.91 5.76 -51.46
C ASN A 682 -7.60 5.90 -52.28
N ILE A 683 -6.78 6.92 -51.99
CA ILE A 683 -5.46 7.13 -52.60
C ILE A 683 -4.47 6.09 -52.03
N ILE A 684 -4.55 5.82 -50.73
CA ILE A 684 -3.71 4.80 -50.06
C ILE A 684 -4.00 3.41 -50.62
N GLU A 685 -5.27 3.00 -50.76
CA GLU A 685 -5.63 1.68 -51.32
C GLU A 685 -5.31 1.57 -52.81
N GLU A 686 -5.54 2.62 -53.61
CA GLU A 686 -5.08 2.68 -55.02
C GLU A 686 -3.55 2.47 -55.10
N THR A 687 -2.82 3.14 -54.21
CA THR A 687 -1.36 3.05 -54.13
C THR A 687 -0.90 1.66 -53.70
N LYS A 688 -1.56 1.02 -52.73
CA LYS A 688 -1.26 -0.36 -52.30
C LYS A 688 -1.49 -1.39 -53.41
N VAL A 689 -2.58 -1.26 -54.18
CA VAL A 689 -2.83 -2.11 -55.35
C VAL A 689 -1.70 -1.96 -56.37
N LYS A 690 -1.36 -0.73 -56.75
CA LYS A 690 -0.31 -0.45 -57.73
C LYS A 690 1.09 -0.89 -57.25
N LEU A 691 1.39 -0.72 -55.96
CA LEU A 691 2.61 -1.22 -55.33
C LEU A 691 2.73 -2.76 -55.41
N ARG A 692 1.61 -3.49 -55.32
CA ARG A 692 1.61 -4.95 -55.44
C ARG A 692 2.09 -5.42 -56.82
N TYR A 693 1.56 -4.81 -57.89
CA TYR A 693 2.03 -5.08 -59.26
C TYR A 693 3.49 -4.67 -59.48
N ALA A 694 3.94 -3.58 -58.85
CA ALA A 694 5.32 -3.12 -58.97
C ALA A 694 6.29 -4.09 -58.28
N LYS A 695 5.94 -4.60 -57.09
CA LYS A 695 6.69 -5.66 -56.37
C LYS A 695 6.73 -6.99 -57.13
N GLN A 696 5.80 -7.21 -58.05
CA GLN A 696 5.79 -8.36 -58.98
C GLN A 696 6.54 -8.10 -60.31
N ASN A 697 7.15 -6.91 -60.49
CA ASN A 697 7.75 -6.45 -61.75
C ASN A 697 6.80 -6.57 -62.97
N SER A 698 5.50 -6.38 -62.74
CA SER A 698 4.45 -6.57 -63.74
C SER A 698 3.71 -5.27 -64.05
N LYS A 699 3.29 -5.09 -65.31
CA LYS A 699 2.41 -3.98 -65.70
C LYS A 699 0.97 -4.28 -65.26
N TYR A 700 0.13 -3.25 -65.21
CA TYR A 700 -1.29 -3.43 -64.92
C TYR A 700 -1.97 -4.25 -66.05
N PRO A 701 -2.81 -5.25 -65.73
CA PRO A 701 -3.68 -5.88 -66.73
C PRO A 701 -4.68 -4.85 -67.22
N THR A 702 -5.00 -4.83 -68.52
CA THR A 702 -5.94 -3.84 -69.09
C THR A 702 -7.32 -3.93 -68.44
N ALA A 703 -8.10 -2.85 -68.53
CA ALA A 703 -9.47 -2.82 -68.03
C ALA A 703 -10.36 -3.95 -68.58
N GLN A 704 -10.08 -4.49 -69.78
CA GLN A 704 -10.80 -5.65 -70.32
C GLN A 704 -10.31 -6.97 -69.71
N GLU A 705 -9.01 -7.17 -69.56
CA GLU A 705 -8.44 -8.36 -68.92
C GLU A 705 -8.86 -8.45 -67.45
N MET A 706 -8.83 -7.33 -66.73
CA MET A 706 -9.24 -7.27 -65.33
C MET A 706 -10.76 -7.47 -65.17
N TYR A 707 -11.58 -6.99 -66.11
CA TYR A 707 -13.02 -7.27 -66.13
C TYR A 707 -13.30 -8.75 -66.44
N ASN A 708 -12.55 -9.38 -67.34
CA ASN A 708 -12.66 -10.82 -67.62
C ASN A 708 -12.23 -11.65 -66.39
N TYR A 709 -11.11 -11.29 -65.76
CA TYR A 709 -10.61 -11.92 -64.52
C TYR A 709 -11.64 -11.84 -63.38
N ALA A 710 -12.31 -10.69 -63.21
CA ALA A 710 -13.38 -10.53 -62.23
C ALA A 710 -14.56 -11.47 -62.51
N ASN A 711 -15.06 -11.53 -63.75
CA ASN A 711 -16.20 -12.38 -64.10
C ASN A 711 -15.92 -13.90 -63.99
N ASN A 712 -14.64 -14.31 -64.00
CA ASN A 712 -14.24 -15.70 -63.78
C ASN A 712 -14.15 -16.10 -62.29
N GLN A 713 -14.42 -15.19 -61.34
CA GLN A 713 -14.35 -15.50 -59.90
C GLN A 713 -15.57 -16.28 -59.42
N THR A 714 -15.33 -17.44 -58.79
CA THR A 714 -16.39 -18.39 -58.39
C THR A 714 -17.06 -18.08 -57.04
N SER A 715 -16.48 -17.22 -56.20
CA SER A 715 -17.05 -16.84 -54.90
C SER A 715 -17.41 -15.35 -54.87
N ALA A 716 -18.52 -15.00 -54.21
CA ALA A 716 -18.97 -13.60 -54.11
C ALA A 716 -17.90 -12.68 -53.45
N SER A 717 -17.09 -13.22 -52.52
CA SER A 717 -15.99 -12.48 -51.89
C SER A 717 -14.82 -12.24 -52.84
N HIS A 718 -14.44 -13.21 -53.67
CA HIS A 718 -13.38 -13.04 -54.67
C HIS A 718 -13.85 -12.15 -55.83
N LEU A 719 -15.09 -12.31 -56.28
CA LEU A 719 -15.76 -11.48 -57.28
C LEU A 719 -15.76 -10.00 -56.85
N LEU A 720 -16.20 -9.71 -55.63
CA LEU A 720 -16.14 -8.36 -55.04
C LEU A 720 -14.71 -7.83 -54.99
N THR A 721 -13.75 -8.64 -54.54
CA THR A 721 -12.34 -8.23 -54.42
C THR A 721 -11.72 -7.89 -55.78
N ALA A 722 -11.95 -8.71 -56.81
CA ALA A 722 -11.48 -8.45 -58.17
C ALA A 722 -12.12 -7.20 -58.79
N TYR A 723 -13.41 -6.96 -58.52
CA TYR A 723 -14.09 -5.74 -58.96
C TYR A 723 -13.58 -4.48 -58.22
N ILE A 724 -13.23 -4.57 -56.94
CA ILE A 724 -12.59 -3.49 -56.17
C ILE A 724 -11.18 -3.19 -56.72
N GLU A 725 -10.38 -4.22 -56.99
CA GLU A 725 -9.03 -4.05 -57.51
C GLU A 725 -9.03 -3.45 -58.93
N GLY A 726 -9.95 -3.89 -59.78
CA GLY A 726 -10.18 -3.28 -61.09
C GLY A 726 -10.67 -1.82 -61.01
N TYR A 727 -11.47 -1.46 -60.00
CA TYR A 727 -11.81 -0.05 -59.72
C TYR A 727 -10.59 0.77 -59.29
N TYR A 728 -9.68 0.23 -58.47
CA TYR A 728 -8.46 0.95 -58.09
C TYR A 728 -7.45 1.10 -59.25
N LEU A 729 -7.39 0.15 -60.17
CA LEU A 729 -6.62 0.31 -61.41
C LEU A 729 -7.31 1.27 -62.41
N TYR A 730 -8.64 1.23 -62.51
CA TYR A 730 -9.44 1.94 -63.52
C TYR A 730 -10.66 2.66 -62.91
N PRO A 731 -10.47 3.70 -62.09
CA PRO A 731 -11.54 4.32 -61.30
C PRO A 731 -12.62 5.03 -62.12
N ASN A 732 -12.38 5.26 -63.41
CA ASN A 732 -13.31 5.85 -64.36
C ASN A 732 -14.14 4.82 -65.16
N ASP A 733 -13.81 3.51 -65.11
CA ASP A 733 -14.57 2.48 -65.81
C ASP A 733 -15.74 2.00 -64.93
N GLN A 734 -16.94 2.47 -65.30
CA GLN A 734 -18.19 2.20 -64.59
C GLN A 734 -18.55 0.71 -64.53
N ARG A 735 -17.94 -0.16 -65.35
CA ARG A 735 -18.13 -1.63 -65.25
C ARG A 735 -17.67 -2.16 -63.90
N PHE A 736 -16.56 -1.66 -63.37
CA PHE A 736 -16.09 -2.07 -62.03
C PHE A 736 -17.03 -1.58 -60.93
N VAL A 737 -17.49 -0.32 -61.00
CA VAL A 737 -18.46 0.22 -60.04
C VAL A 737 -19.78 -0.58 -60.04
N ASN A 738 -20.27 -0.98 -61.22
CA ASN A 738 -21.46 -1.83 -61.34
C ASN A 738 -21.19 -3.25 -60.79
N GLY A 739 -20.03 -3.83 -61.08
CA GLY A 739 -19.61 -5.15 -60.59
C GLY A 739 -19.43 -5.23 -59.08
N ILE A 740 -18.82 -4.21 -58.46
CA ILE A 740 -18.75 -4.05 -56.99
C ILE A 740 -20.16 -4.10 -56.40
N ASN A 741 -21.09 -3.33 -56.96
CA ASN A 741 -22.45 -3.23 -56.42
C ASN A 741 -23.24 -4.54 -56.54
N ASN A 742 -23.13 -5.24 -57.68
CA ASN A 742 -23.80 -6.51 -57.88
C ASN A 742 -23.22 -7.60 -56.95
N SER A 743 -21.89 -7.69 -56.86
CA SER A 743 -21.21 -8.67 -56.01
C SER A 743 -21.36 -8.39 -54.51
N ALA A 744 -21.40 -7.12 -54.09
CA ALA A 744 -21.71 -6.72 -52.73
C ALA A 744 -23.14 -7.13 -52.33
N GLN A 745 -24.15 -6.97 -53.21
CA GLN A 745 -25.50 -7.48 -52.95
C GLN A 745 -25.54 -9.01 -52.85
N SER A 746 -24.84 -9.72 -53.74
CA SER A 746 -24.74 -11.19 -53.65
C SER A 746 -24.08 -11.64 -52.34
N LEU A 747 -23.02 -10.94 -51.91
CA LEU A 747 -22.32 -11.23 -50.66
C LEU A 747 -23.16 -10.88 -49.43
N LEU A 748 -23.95 -9.81 -49.47
CA LEU A 748 -24.90 -9.40 -48.43
C LEU A 748 -25.97 -10.46 -48.21
N ASN A 749 -26.54 -10.98 -49.30
CA ASN A 749 -27.54 -12.04 -49.26
C ASN A 749 -26.93 -13.34 -48.68
N TRP A 750 -25.69 -13.67 -49.05
CA TRP A 750 -24.98 -14.82 -48.49
C TRP A 750 -24.66 -14.66 -47.00
N ALA A 751 -24.17 -13.49 -46.57
CA ALA A 751 -23.91 -13.17 -45.16
C ALA A 751 -25.18 -13.19 -44.31
N THR A 752 -26.30 -12.69 -44.86
CA THR A 752 -27.64 -12.76 -44.25
C THR A 752 -28.03 -14.22 -43.96
N ASN A 753 -27.78 -15.14 -44.89
CA ASN A 753 -28.06 -16.56 -44.70
C ASN A 753 -27.14 -17.18 -43.62
N GLN A 754 -25.84 -16.86 -43.62
CA GLN A 754 -24.91 -17.33 -42.57
C GLN A 754 -25.36 -16.86 -41.18
N GLN A 755 -25.77 -15.61 -41.03
CA GLN A 755 -26.29 -15.06 -39.77
C GLN A 755 -27.57 -15.78 -39.31
N GLN A 756 -28.48 -16.14 -40.24
CA GLN A 756 -29.68 -16.91 -39.90
C GLN A 756 -29.37 -18.37 -39.53
N SER A 757 -28.34 -18.99 -40.11
CA SER A 757 -27.83 -20.29 -39.64
C SER A 757 -27.21 -20.20 -38.24
N GLY A 758 -26.67 -19.04 -37.85
CA GLY A 758 -25.97 -18.82 -36.57
C GLY A 758 -24.45 -18.64 -36.71
N ASN A 759 -23.93 -18.59 -37.94
CA ASN A 759 -22.52 -18.44 -38.25
C ASN A 759 -22.11 -16.95 -38.17
N PHE A 760 -22.24 -16.35 -36.97
CA PHE A 760 -22.13 -14.90 -36.75
C PHE A 760 -20.78 -14.33 -37.18
N ASN A 761 -19.66 -14.94 -36.79
CA ASN A 761 -18.31 -14.47 -37.17
C ASN A 761 -18.13 -14.43 -38.69
N THR A 762 -18.61 -15.46 -39.40
CA THR A 762 -18.59 -15.55 -40.86
C THR A 762 -19.45 -14.45 -41.51
N ALA A 763 -20.60 -14.10 -40.91
CA ALA A 763 -21.43 -12.99 -41.39
C ALA A 763 -20.77 -11.62 -41.13
N ILE A 764 -20.18 -11.43 -39.95
CA ILE A 764 -19.46 -10.21 -39.53
C ILE A 764 -18.37 -9.86 -40.55
N ASP A 765 -17.45 -10.78 -40.84
CA ASP A 765 -16.37 -10.57 -41.83
C ASP A 765 -16.92 -10.15 -43.20
N ARG A 766 -17.97 -10.83 -43.69
CA ARG A 766 -18.54 -10.50 -45.00
C ARG A 766 -19.25 -9.14 -45.03
N TYR A 767 -19.92 -8.74 -43.96
CA TYR A 767 -20.48 -7.39 -43.86
C TYR A 767 -19.37 -6.33 -43.79
N GLU A 768 -18.32 -6.52 -42.99
CA GLU A 768 -17.20 -5.57 -42.91
C GLU A 768 -16.42 -5.49 -44.25
N ARG A 769 -16.34 -6.59 -45.00
CA ARG A 769 -15.82 -6.61 -46.38
C ARG A 769 -16.70 -5.85 -47.38
N ILE A 770 -18.00 -5.72 -47.13
CA ILE A 770 -18.92 -4.88 -47.92
C ILE A 770 -18.76 -3.39 -47.52
N LEU A 771 -18.67 -3.09 -46.23
CA LEU A 771 -18.54 -1.72 -45.72
C LEU A 771 -17.20 -1.07 -46.05
N SER A 772 -16.13 -1.87 -46.15
CA SER A 772 -14.81 -1.43 -46.60
C SER A 772 -14.68 -1.26 -48.13
N ALA A 773 -15.67 -1.69 -48.92
CA ALA A 773 -15.59 -1.65 -50.38
C ALA A 773 -15.93 -0.25 -50.96
N PRO A 774 -15.08 0.32 -51.84
CA PRO A 774 -15.35 1.62 -52.45
C PRO A 774 -16.58 1.60 -53.37
N ARG A 775 -17.33 2.71 -53.41
CA ARG A 775 -18.43 2.96 -54.38
C ARG A 775 -19.63 1.99 -54.28
N VAL A 776 -19.78 1.26 -53.18
CA VAL A 776 -21.03 0.53 -52.85
C VAL A 776 -22.19 1.53 -52.67
N LYS A 777 -23.38 1.19 -53.17
CA LYS A 777 -24.62 1.95 -53.03
C LYS A 777 -25.00 2.06 -51.56
N THR A 778 -25.44 3.25 -51.13
CA THR A 778 -25.85 3.56 -49.75
C THR A 778 -26.89 2.58 -49.20
N THR A 779 -27.80 2.06 -50.03
CA THR A 779 -28.78 1.03 -49.62
C THR A 779 -28.14 -0.27 -49.15
N ILE A 780 -27.08 -0.72 -49.84
CA ILE A 780 -26.32 -1.94 -49.50
C ILE A 780 -25.46 -1.69 -48.25
N VAL A 781 -24.90 -0.48 -48.10
CA VAL A 781 -24.15 -0.06 -46.91
C VAL A 781 -25.05 -0.09 -45.68
N LEU A 782 -26.19 0.60 -45.70
CA LEU A 782 -27.13 0.67 -44.56
C LEU A 782 -27.68 -0.72 -44.19
N GLU A 783 -27.98 -1.57 -45.18
CA GLU A 783 -28.43 -2.95 -44.94
C GLU A 783 -27.31 -3.83 -44.34
N ALA A 784 -26.05 -3.63 -44.74
CA ALA A 784 -24.90 -4.28 -44.10
C ALA A 784 -24.67 -3.78 -42.67
N GLU A 785 -24.72 -2.47 -42.40
CA GLU A 785 -24.55 -1.88 -41.07
C GLU A 785 -25.61 -2.37 -40.08
N ALA A 786 -26.89 -2.34 -40.48
CA ALA A 786 -27.99 -2.79 -39.63
C ALA A 786 -27.86 -4.28 -39.28
N LYS A 787 -27.56 -5.14 -40.27
CA LYS A 787 -27.40 -6.59 -40.05
C LYS A 787 -26.12 -6.93 -39.26
N LEU A 788 -25.03 -6.20 -39.50
CA LEU A 788 -23.77 -6.30 -38.74
C LEU A 788 -23.99 -5.97 -37.26
N SER A 789 -24.80 -4.95 -36.94
CA SER A 789 -25.16 -4.61 -35.56
C SER A 789 -25.83 -5.79 -34.83
N TYR A 790 -26.78 -6.46 -35.49
CA TYR A 790 -27.37 -7.70 -34.95
C TYR A 790 -26.35 -8.84 -34.86
N ALA A 791 -25.47 -9.00 -35.86
CA ALA A 791 -24.48 -10.08 -35.89
C ALA A 791 -23.45 -9.95 -34.76
N LYS A 792 -22.93 -8.74 -34.50
CA LYS A 792 -22.01 -8.44 -33.38
C LYS A 792 -22.65 -8.64 -32.00
N ASN A 793 -23.98 -8.70 -31.92
CA ASN A 793 -24.74 -9.05 -30.72
C ASN A 793 -25.11 -10.56 -30.66
N ASN A 794 -24.58 -11.40 -31.55
CA ASN A 794 -24.96 -12.81 -31.73
C ASN A 794 -26.47 -13.02 -31.96
N LYS A 795 -27.15 -12.05 -32.59
CA LYS A 795 -28.58 -12.10 -32.88
C LYS A 795 -28.84 -12.45 -34.34
N ARG A 796 -29.76 -13.40 -34.56
CA ARG A 796 -30.42 -13.60 -35.85
C ARG A 796 -31.28 -12.38 -36.17
N ILE A 797 -31.48 -12.10 -37.47
CA ILE A 797 -32.28 -10.95 -37.89
C ILE A 797 -33.77 -11.29 -37.68
N PRO A 798 -34.56 -10.48 -36.94
CA PRO A 798 -35.97 -10.76 -36.68
C PRO A 798 -36.81 -10.68 -37.97
N SER A 799 -37.89 -11.46 -38.05
CA SER A 799 -38.77 -11.42 -39.23
C SER A 799 -39.55 -10.10 -39.30
N VAL A 800 -39.87 -9.64 -40.52
CA VAL A 800 -40.67 -8.43 -40.79
C VAL A 800 -41.98 -8.41 -39.99
N ASN A 801 -42.68 -9.54 -39.86
CA ASN A 801 -43.91 -9.63 -39.05
C ASN A 801 -43.65 -9.46 -37.54
N SER A 802 -42.51 -9.93 -37.02
CA SER A 802 -42.12 -9.70 -35.62
C SER A 802 -41.83 -8.21 -35.38
N LEU A 803 -41.09 -7.59 -36.28
CA LEU A 803 -40.72 -6.17 -36.22
C LEU A 803 -41.94 -5.24 -36.29
N ILE A 804 -42.89 -5.51 -37.18
CA ILE A 804 -44.17 -4.79 -37.24
C ILE A 804 -45.00 -5.02 -35.96
N SER A 805 -44.97 -6.23 -35.37
CA SER A 805 -45.63 -6.53 -34.09
C SER A 805 -44.92 -5.93 -32.86
N GLU A 806 -43.68 -5.49 -33.00
CA GLU A 806 -42.95 -4.74 -31.97
C GLU A 806 -43.26 -3.24 -32.11
N ALA A 807 -43.21 -2.71 -33.33
CA ALA A 807 -43.59 -1.34 -33.64
C ALA A 807 -45.03 -1.00 -33.23
N SER A 808 -45.98 -1.92 -33.41
CA SER A 808 -47.39 -1.72 -33.04
C SER A 808 -47.66 -1.74 -31.53
N LYS A 809 -46.72 -2.22 -30.71
CA LYS A 809 -46.79 -2.14 -29.24
C LYS A 809 -46.26 -0.82 -28.69
N ASN A 810 -45.59 -0.01 -29.50
CA ASN A 810 -45.05 1.28 -29.06
C ASN A 810 -46.16 2.33 -28.97
N SER A 811 -46.37 2.89 -27.78
CA SER A 811 -47.41 3.90 -27.52
C SER A 811 -47.12 5.28 -28.12
N THR A 812 -45.93 5.51 -28.66
CA THR A 812 -45.52 6.81 -29.20
C THR A 812 -45.37 6.78 -30.71
N VAL A 813 -45.87 7.83 -31.38
CA VAL A 813 -45.83 7.94 -32.85
C VAL A 813 -44.39 7.94 -33.38
N THR A 814 -43.47 8.62 -32.68
CA THR A 814 -42.03 8.58 -33.03
C THR A 814 -41.37 7.25 -32.70
N GLY A 815 -41.76 6.57 -31.62
CA GLY A 815 -41.20 5.25 -31.27
C GLY A 815 -41.61 4.17 -32.27
N ARG A 816 -42.89 4.13 -32.68
CA ARG A 816 -43.35 3.25 -33.78
C ARG A 816 -42.59 3.54 -35.08
N PHE A 817 -42.39 4.83 -35.42
CA PHE A 817 -41.64 5.23 -36.61
C PHE A 817 -40.16 4.80 -36.56
N ASN A 818 -39.46 5.03 -35.44
CA ASN A 818 -38.07 4.62 -35.28
C ASN A 818 -37.92 3.10 -35.47
N ILE A 819 -38.75 2.29 -34.80
CA ILE A 819 -38.70 0.82 -34.94
C ILE A 819 -38.93 0.41 -36.40
N LEU A 820 -39.89 1.01 -37.10
CA LEU A 820 -40.15 0.72 -38.52
C LEU A 820 -39.01 1.18 -39.45
N LEU A 821 -38.29 2.26 -39.10
CA LEU A 821 -37.15 2.76 -39.84
C LEU A 821 -35.91 1.87 -39.65
N ASP A 822 -35.61 1.48 -38.41
CA ASP A 822 -34.53 0.53 -38.10
C ASP A 822 -34.79 -0.83 -38.76
N SER A 823 -36.06 -1.26 -38.75
CA SER A 823 -36.54 -2.44 -39.48
C SER A 823 -36.38 -2.30 -40.98
N TYR A 824 -36.66 -1.11 -41.54
CA TYR A 824 -36.51 -0.86 -42.97
C TYR A 824 -35.05 -1.06 -43.42
N PHE A 825 -34.06 -0.63 -42.63
CA PHE A 825 -32.66 -0.88 -42.96
C PHE A 825 -32.30 -2.38 -42.97
N LEU A 826 -32.97 -3.23 -42.18
CA LEU A 826 -32.81 -4.69 -42.24
C LEU A 826 -33.46 -5.33 -43.48
N TYR A 827 -34.52 -4.71 -44.02
CA TYR A 827 -35.34 -5.22 -45.13
C TYR A 827 -35.76 -4.12 -46.14
N PRO A 828 -34.81 -3.47 -46.83
CA PRO A 828 -35.06 -2.23 -47.58
C PRO A 828 -35.91 -2.37 -48.85
N ASN A 829 -36.38 -3.58 -49.14
CA ASN A 829 -37.21 -3.94 -50.29
C ASN A 829 -38.57 -4.57 -49.90
N ASP A 830 -38.89 -4.71 -48.62
CA ASP A 830 -40.16 -5.32 -48.19
C ASP A 830 -41.34 -4.33 -48.34
N LYS A 831 -42.29 -4.68 -49.21
CA LYS A 831 -43.44 -3.83 -49.54
C LYS A 831 -44.39 -3.58 -48.36
N LYS A 832 -44.55 -4.54 -47.45
CA LYS A 832 -45.43 -4.41 -46.28
C LYS A 832 -44.81 -3.46 -45.26
N LEU A 833 -43.52 -3.64 -45.00
CA LEU A 833 -42.76 -2.79 -44.10
C LEU A 833 -42.65 -1.34 -44.61
N ILE A 834 -42.44 -1.15 -45.91
CA ILE A 834 -42.48 0.17 -46.56
C ILE A 834 -43.88 0.81 -46.41
N SER A 835 -44.97 0.05 -46.50
CA SER A 835 -46.33 0.58 -46.27
C SER A 835 -46.53 1.07 -44.82
N GLU A 836 -46.19 0.23 -43.84
CA GLU A 836 -46.25 0.57 -42.41
C GLU A 836 -45.37 1.78 -42.06
N LEU A 837 -44.15 1.83 -42.61
CA LEU A 837 -43.25 2.98 -42.44
C LEU A 837 -43.86 4.26 -43.01
N ASN A 838 -44.49 4.21 -44.19
CA ASN A 838 -45.15 5.39 -44.78
C ASN A 838 -46.37 5.87 -43.96
N GLU A 839 -47.16 4.97 -43.37
CA GLU A 839 -48.26 5.34 -42.46
C GLU A 839 -47.74 5.96 -41.15
N SER A 840 -46.68 5.37 -40.57
CA SER A 840 -46.04 5.94 -39.40
C SER A 840 -45.34 7.28 -39.72
N ALA A 841 -44.81 7.45 -40.94
CA ALA A 841 -44.21 8.69 -41.41
C ALA A 841 -45.24 9.80 -41.58
N LYS A 842 -46.40 9.50 -42.16
CA LYS A 842 -47.58 10.41 -42.21
C LYS A 842 -47.96 10.86 -40.80
N SER A 843 -47.99 9.93 -39.85
CA SER A 843 -48.29 10.21 -38.44
C SER A 843 -47.24 11.12 -37.75
N VAL A 844 -45.94 10.90 -38.03
CA VAL A 844 -44.85 11.78 -37.54
C VAL A 844 -44.88 13.15 -38.23
N LEU A 845 -45.23 13.20 -39.53
CA LEU A 845 -45.31 14.44 -40.32
C LEU A 845 -46.43 15.35 -39.82
N ASP A 846 -47.60 14.79 -39.51
CA ASP A 846 -48.72 15.49 -38.88
C ASP A 846 -48.35 16.02 -37.49
N TRP A 847 -47.63 15.22 -36.69
CA TRP A 847 -47.15 15.65 -35.37
C TRP A 847 -46.13 16.79 -35.49
N ALA A 848 -45.14 16.66 -36.38
CA ALA A 848 -44.15 17.69 -36.65
C ALA A 848 -44.78 18.98 -37.16
N THR A 849 -45.80 18.87 -38.01
CA THR A 849 -46.54 20.01 -38.57
C THR A 849 -47.40 20.71 -37.52
N LYS A 850 -47.92 19.99 -36.52
CA LYS A 850 -48.56 20.61 -35.34
C LYS A 850 -47.53 21.38 -34.49
N GLN A 851 -46.32 20.84 -34.28
CA GLN A 851 -45.24 21.58 -33.60
C GLN A 851 -44.80 22.84 -34.40
N HIS A 852 -44.72 22.72 -35.72
CA HIS A 852 -44.41 23.81 -36.64
C HIS A 852 -45.47 24.92 -36.57
N GLN A 853 -46.77 24.58 -36.60
CA GLN A 853 -47.88 25.51 -36.43
C GLN A 853 -47.82 26.24 -35.07
N SER A 854 -47.39 25.53 -34.02
CA SER A 854 -47.10 26.08 -32.68
C SER A 854 -45.75 26.83 -32.58
N ARG A 855 -45.06 27.11 -33.71
CA ARG A 855 -43.75 27.78 -33.80
C ARG A 855 -42.58 27.06 -33.13
N ASN A 856 -42.75 25.81 -32.71
CA ASN A 856 -41.69 24.99 -32.12
C ASN A 856 -40.80 24.37 -33.23
N TYR A 857 -40.11 25.25 -33.96
CA TYR A 857 -39.42 24.92 -35.21
C TYR A 857 -38.30 23.90 -35.02
N THR A 858 -37.54 23.94 -33.93
CA THR A 858 -36.47 22.98 -33.60
C THR A 858 -37.01 21.57 -33.31
N THR A 859 -38.11 21.46 -32.55
CA THR A 859 -38.76 20.16 -32.29
C THR A 859 -39.39 19.57 -33.55
N ALA A 860 -39.95 20.42 -34.42
CA ALA A 860 -40.38 20.01 -35.74
C ALA A 860 -39.20 19.58 -36.64
N LEU A 861 -38.07 20.29 -36.56
CA LEU A 861 -36.86 20.06 -37.37
C LEU A 861 -36.27 18.66 -37.20
N ASP A 862 -36.12 18.16 -35.96
CA ASP A 862 -35.65 16.78 -35.73
C ASP A 862 -36.57 15.76 -36.42
N ARG A 863 -37.89 15.93 -36.31
CA ARG A 863 -38.85 15.00 -36.91
C ARG A 863 -38.87 15.11 -38.44
N TYR A 864 -38.76 16.31 -39.02
CA TYR A 864 -38.57 16.47 -40.46
C TYR A 864 -37.22 15.87 -40.92
N ASN A 865 -36.14 16.04 -40.16
CA ASN A 865 -34.84 15.44 -40.46
C ASN A 865 -34.93 13.90 -40.51
N ARG A 866 -35.57 13.26 -39.52
CA ARG A 866 -35.82 11.81 -39.51
C ARG A 866 -36.62 11.35 -40.73
N ILE A 867 -37.64 12.11 -41.13
CA ILE A 867 -38.44 11.80 -42.34
C ILE A 867 -37.58 11.94 -43.61
N ILE A 868 -36.70 12.93 -43.68
CA ILE A 868 -35.83 13.17 -44.85
C ILE A 868 -34.67 12.16 -44.94
N GLN A 869 -34.18 11.65 -43.80
CA GLN A 869 -33.13 10.63 -43.75
C GLN A 869 -33.61 9.25 -44.24
N ALA A 870 -34.91 8.96 -44.13
CA ALA A 870 -35.51 7.71 -44.60
C ALA A 870 -35.77 7.73 -46.12
N SER A 871 -34.71 7.50 -46.91
CA SER A 871 -34.65 7.66 -48.38
C SER A 871 -35.54 6.73 -49.23
N ALA A 872 -36.53 6.07 -48.64
CA ALA A 872 -37.34 5.00 -49.26
C ALA A 872 -38.86 5.18 -49.08
N MET A 873 -39.27 6.27 -48.43
CA MET A 873 -40.68 6.62 -48.26
C MET A 873 -41.23 7.30 -49.51
N GLU A 874 -42.55 7.49 -49.56
CA GLU A 874 -43.23 8.23 -50.62
C GLU A 874 -42.54 9.59 -50.82
N VAL A 875 -42.07 9.86 -52.06
CA VAL A 875 -41.34 11.08 -52.41
C VAL A 875 -42.09 12.35 -52.03
N ASN A 876 -43.43 12.30 -52.02
CA ASN A 876 -44.28 13.38 -51.54
C ASN A 876 -44.09 13.68 -50.04
N LEU A 877 -44.01 12.67 -49.17
CA LEU A 877 -43.76 12.86 -47.73
C LEU A 877 -42.37 13.45 -47.47
N ILE A 878 -41.36 12.94 -48.18
CA ILE A 878 -39.98 13.46 -48.10
C ILE A 878 -39.94 14.90 -48.61
N SER A 879 -40.65 15.22 -49.70
CA SER A 879 -40.71 16.58 -50.26
C SER A 879 -41.46 17.55 -49.35
N VAL A 880 -42.60 17.16 -48.77
CA VAL A 880 -43.32 17.98 -47.79
C VAL A 880 -42.48 18.19 -46.54
N ALA A 881 -41.83 17.15 -46.00
CA ALA A 881 -40.89 17.30 -44.89
C ALA A 881 -39.70 18.19 -45.26
N ALA A 882 -39.16 18.11 -46.48
CA ALA A 882 -38.07 18.95 -46.95
C ALA A 882 -38.48 20.42 -47.10
N ILE A 883 -39.67 20.71 -47.65
CA ILE A 883 -40.21 22.07 -47.75
C ILE A 883 -40.51 22.65 -46.36
N GLN A 884 -41.11 21.87 -45.46
CA GLN A 884 -41.40 22.31 -44.10
C GLN A 884 -40.12 22.46 -43.25
N LYS A 885 -39.10 21.62 -43.49
CA LYS A 885 -37.75 21.81 -42.96
C LYS A 885 -37.12 23.08 -43.53
N GLU A 886 -37.15 23.30 -44.84
CA GLU A 886 -36.55 24.48 -45.47
C GLU A 886 -37.19 25.77 -44.95
N TYR A 887 -38.52 25.79 -44.79
CA TYR A 887 -39.21 26.88 -44.13
C TYR A 887 -38.73 27.09 -42.67
N ALA A 888 -38.64 26.02 -41.86
CA ALA A 888 -38.13 26.10 -40.50
C ALA A 888 -36.65 26.55 -40.44
N VAL A 889 -35.80 26.04 -41.33
CA VAL A 889 -34.37 26.39 -41.46
C VAL A 889 -34.20 27.84 -41.90
N ASN A 890 -34.99 28.34 -42.85
CA ASN A 890 -34.95 29.74 -43.29
C ASN A 890 -35.50 30.72 -42.22
N LYS A 891 -36.23 30.22 -41.21
CA LYS A 891 -36.55 30.96 -39.98
C LYS A 891 -35.46 30.86 -38.88
N ILE A 892 -34.45 30.01 -39.06
CA ILE A 892 -33.32 29.80 -38.13
C ILE A 892 -32.00 30.39 -38.65
N LEU A 893 -31.77 30.42 -39.97
CA LEU A 893 -30.45 30.74 -40.57
C LEU A 893 -30.22 32.21 -40.99
N LEU A 894 -31.24 33.06 -40.99
CA LEU A 894 -31.03 34.50 -41.25
C LEU A 894 -30.53 35.19 -39.97
N PRO A 895 -29.39 35.92 -40.00
CA PRO A 895 -28.99 36.77 -38.87
C PRO A 895 -30.10 37.77 -38.57
N ARG A 896 -30.51 37.84 -37.30
CA ARG A 896 -31.59 38.74 -36.87
C ARG A 896 -31.22 40.20 -37.16
N ILE A 897 -32.03 40.86 -37.98
CA ILE A 897 -31.96 42.32 -38.15
C ILE A 897 -32.36 42.94 -36.81
N LEU A 898 -31.41 43.62 -36.17
CA LEU A 898 -31.56 44.29 -34.88
C LEU A 898 -32.21 45.68 -35.04
N SER A 899 -31.93 46.33 -36.17
CA SER A 899 -32.39 47.68 -36.51
C SER A 899 -32.04 48.01 -37.97
N ILE A 900 -32.56 49.12 -38.48
CA ILE A 900 -32.06 49.73 -39.73
C ILE A 900 -31.20 50.94 -39.34
N ALA A 901 -30.04 51.08 -39.97
CA ALA A 901 -29.17 52.24 -39.82
C ALA A 901 -29.24 53.11 -41.08
N THR A 902 -29.68 54.35 -40.90
CA THR A 902 -29.74 55.38 -41.95
C THR A 902 -28.44 56.17 -41.97
N ILE A 903 -27.83 56.37 -43.14
CA ILE A 903 -26.50 56.97 -43.27
C ILE A 903 -26.55 58.49 -43.05
N ASN A 904 -25.86 59.01 -42.02
CA ASN A 904 -25.90 60.44 -41.63
C ASN A 904 -25.08 61.35 -42.56
N SER A 905 -23.99 60.79 -43.09
CA SER A 905 -23.01 61.41 -43.99
C SER A 905 -22.31 60.30 -44.78
N SER A 906 -21.85 60.57 -46.00
CA SER A 906 -21.27 59.53 -46.86
C SER A 906 -20.12 58.80 -46.17
N THR A 907 -20.14 57.47 -46.24
CA THR A 907 -19.29 56.56 -45.47
C THR A 907 -18.98 55.30 -46.27
N THR A 908 -18.06 54.45 -45.79
CA THR A 908 -17.66 53.23 -46.49
C THR A 908 -18.00 51.96 -45.70
N LEU A 909 -18.47 50.95 -46.43
CA LEU A 909 -18.58 49.58 -45.93
C LEU A 909 -17.21 48.90 -45.98
N LYS A 910 -16.88 48.14 -44.94
CA LYS A 910 -15.58 47.48 -44.73
C LYS A 910 -15.72 45.96 -44.62
N THR A 911 -14.65 45.22 -44.90
CA THR A 911 -14.57 43.76 -44.68
C THR A 911 -14.39 43.35 -43.21
N GLY A 912 -14.10 44.30 -42.31
CA GLY A 912 -13.93 44.08 -40.87
C GLY A 912 -14.20 45.35 -40.08
N ALA A 913 -14.34 45.21 -38.76
CA ALA A 913 -14.70 46.29 -37.84
C ALA A 913 -13.53 47.26 -37.58
N GLY A 914 -13.23 48.15 -38.53
CA GLY A 914 -12.22 49.20 -38.40
C GLY A 914 -11.79 49.83 -39.72
N GLU A 915 -11.25 51.05 -39.68
CA GLU A 915 -10.87 51.78 -40.90
C GLU A 915 -9.74 51.10 -41.71
N SER A 916 -8.90 50.29 -41.08
CA SER A 916 -7.78 49.56 -41.73
C SER A 916 -8.21 48.36 -42.59
N TYR A 917 -9.49 47.99 -42.59
CA TYR A 917 -10.01 46.92 -43.43
C TYR A 917 -10.35 47.41 -44.86
N ASN A 918 -10.42 46.49 -45.81
CA ASN A 918 -10.70 46.81 -47.21
C ASN A 918 -12.13 47.34 -47.38
N THR A 919 -12.29 48.40 -48.17
CA THR A 919 -13.60 48.95 -48.53
C THR A 919 -14.33 48.05 -49.52
N ILE A 920 -15.59 47.74 -49.23
CA ILE A 920 -16.52 46.95 -50.06
C ILE A 920 -17.33 47.88 -50.98
N ALA A 921 -17.84 48.99 -50.43
CA ALA A 921 -18.66 49.98 -51.14
C ALA A 921 -18.64 51.33 -50.41
N THR A 922 -19.11 52.38 -51.08
CA THR A 922 -19.36 53.70 -50.49
C THR A 922 -20.87 53.95 -50.51
N LEU A 923 -21.42 54.43 -49.39
CA LEU A 923 -22.83 54.77 -49.24
C LEU A 923 -23.00 56.29 -49.17
N SER A 924 -24.14 56.77 -49.68
CA SER A 924 -24.55 58.17 -49.67
C SER A 924 -25.34 58.50 -48.40
N LYS A 925 -25.46 59.81 -48.11
CA LYS A 925 -26.36 60.27 -47.04
C LYS A 925 -27.81 59.89 -47.36
N ASN A 926 -28.54 59.41 -46.36
CA ASN A 926 -29.90 58.86 -46.42
C ASN A 926 -30.03 57.48 -47.11
N ASP A 927 -28.93 56.82 -47.49
CA ASP A 927 -28.96 55.36 -47.74
C ASP A 927 -29.30 54.63 -46.42
N TYR A 928 -29.66 53.34 -46.51
CA TYR A 928 -29.97 52.51 -45.35
C TYR A 928 -29.32 51.13 -45.43
N VAL A 929 -29.00 50.54 -44.28
CA VAL A 929 -28.46 49.18 -44.15
C VAL A 929 -29.07 48.45 -42.95
N GLU A 930 -29.26 47.13 -43.10
CA GLU A 930 -29.81 46.27 -42.05
C GLU A 930 -28.72 45.91 -41.04
N VAL A 931 -28.86 46.32 -39.78
CA VAL A 931 -27.88 46.03 -38.71
C VAL A 931 -28.14 44.65 -38.13
N VAL A 932 -27.09 43.82 -38.01
CA VAL A 932 -27.17 42.45 -37.48
C VAL A 932 -26.23 42.19 -36.29
N ALA A 933 -25.27 43.07 -36.02
CA ALA A 933 -24.55 43.10 -34.74
C ALA A 933 -24.00 44.51 -34.45
N ILE A 934 -23.74 44.79 -33.16
CA ILE A 934 -22.97 45.95 -32.71
C ILE A 934 -21.65 45.40 -32.12
N GLU A 935 -20.53 45.76 -32.73
CA GLU A 935 -19.21 45.30 -32.30
C GLU A 935 -18.70 46.12 -31.11
N ARG A 936 -17.87 45.51 -30.24
CA ARG A 936 -17.38 46.14 -29.00
C ARG A 936 -16.56 47.42 -29.19
N ASN A 937 -16.17 47.74 -30.41
CA ASN A 937 -15.43 48.95 -30.78
C ASN A 937 -16.30 50.02 -31.49
N GLY A 938 -17.63 49.92 -31.41
CA GLY A 938 -18.58 50.91 -31.96
C GLY A 938 -18.92 50.73 -33.45
N TRP A 939 -18.30 49.77 -34.13
CA TRP A 939 -18.67 49.44 -35.52
C TRP A 939 -19.95 48.60 -35.55
N LEU A 940 -20.80 48.82 -36.56
CA LEU A 940 -21.98 47.99 -36.78
C LEU A 940 -21.68 46.96 -37.85
N LYS A 941 -22.07 45.71 -37.62
CA LYS A 941 -22.10 44.66 -38.63
C LYS A 941 -23.45 44.70 -39.32
N VAL A 942 -23.45 44.77 -40.65
CA VAL A 942 -24.64 45.04 -41.47
C VAL A 942 -24.75 44.07 -42.64
N ILE A 943 -25.96 43.89 -43.17
CA ILE A 943 -26.19 43.18 -44.45
C ILE A 943 -26.17 44.21 -45.59
N TYR A 944 -25.44 43.87 -46.66
CA TYR A 944 -25.42 44.59 -47.93
C TYR A 944 -25.25 43.59 -49.07
N ASN A 945 -26.15 43.60 -50.07
CA ASN A 945 -26.17 42.66 -51.20
C ASN A 945 -26.02 41.17 -50.78
N ASN A 946 -26.83 40.74 -49.81
CA ASN A 946 -26.83 39.38 -49.21
C ASN A 946 -25.46 38.91 -48.66
N ARG A 947 -24.59 39.84 -48.25
CA ARG A 947 -23.33 39.56 -47.56
C ARG A 947 -23.21 40.43 -46.32
N THR A 948 -22.45 39.97 -45.32
CA THR A 948 -22.13 40.80 -44.15
C THR A 948 -20.97 41.75 -44.46
N ALA A 949 -21.14 43.00 -44.08
CA ALA A 949 -20.15 44.07 -44.12
C ALA A 949 -20.09 44.76 -42.75
N PHE A 950 -19.15 45.66 -42.57
CA PHE A 950 -19.05 46.51 -41.36
C PHE A 950 -19.13 47.98 -41.74
N ILE A 951 -19.72 48.80 -40.88
CA ILE A 951 -19.86 50.24 -41.05
C ILE A 951 -19.54 50.96 -39.75
N ASP A 952 -19.00 52.17 -39.85
CA ASP A 952 -18.73 53.01 -38.70
C ASP A 952 -20.06 53.47 -38.06
N GLY A 953 -20.26 53.13 -36.78
CA GLY A 953 -21.48 53.45 -36.04
C GLY A 953 -21.68 54.94 -35.76
N GLU A 954 -20.61 55.75 -35.73
CA GLU A 954 -20.73 57.20 -35.54
C GLU A 954 -21.29 57.90 -36.80
N LYS A 955 -21.12 57.28 -37.98
CA LYS A 955 -21.51 57.85 -39.28
C LYS A 955 -22.97 57.52 -39.66
N VAL A 956 -23.76 56.88 -38.78
CA VAL A 956 -25.13 56.42 -39.06
C VAL A 956 -26.10 56.69 -37.89
N SER A 957 -27.38 56.92 -38.20
CA SER A 957 -28.46 56.95 -37.21
C SER A 957 -29.13 55.58 -37.18
N VAL A 958 -28.99 54.87 -36.06
CA VAL A 958 -29.66 53.58 -35.84
C VAL A 958 -31.12 53.83 -35.44
N GLU A 959 -32.03 53.64 -36.39
CA GLU A 959 -33.46 53.68 -36.10
C GLU A 959 -33.89 52.32 -35.52
N TYR A 960 -33.95 52.27 -34.19
CA TYR A 960 -34.43 51.10 -33.47
C TYR A 960 -35.90 50.84 -33.80
N TYR A 961 -36.19 49.67 -34.38
CA TYR A 961 -37.55 49.20 -34.61
C TYR A 961 -38.30 49.07 -33.27
N ARG A 962 -39.11 50.07 -32.95
CA ARG A 962 -40.24 49.91 -32.02
C ARG A 962 -41.36 49.14 -32.73
N THR A 963 -41.17 47.84 -32.91
CA THR A 963 -42.22 46.91 -33.29
C THR A 963 -42.71 46.15 -32.06
N ASP A 964 -43.89 46.55 -31.60
CA ASP A 964 -44.89 45.86 -30.77
C ASP A 964 -44.52 44.56 -30.03
N GLN A 965 -44.92 44.51 -28.75
CA GLN A 965 -44.77 43.35 -27.86
C GLN A 965 -45.29 42.04 -28.49
N LYS A 966 -44.37 41.12 -28.79
CA LYS A 966 -44.71 39.68 -28.93
C LYS A 966 -43.56 38.68 -28.78
N ASN A 967 -42.33 39.17 -28.68
CA ASN A 967 -41.12 38.38 -28.47
C ASN A 967 -40.47 38.86 -27.16
N GLY A 968 -40.14 37.94 -26.25
CA GLY A 968 -39.70 38.27 -24.88
C GLY A 968 -38.19 38.51 -24.74
N LEU A 969 -37.73 38.70 -23.50
CA LEU A 969 -36.34 39.09 -23.18
C LEU A 969 -35.27 38.02 -23.52
N LEU A 970 -35.68 36.80 -23.86
CA LEU A 970 -34.82 35.67 -24.20
C LEU A 970 -35.12 35.11 -25.60
N ASP A 971 -35.81 35.90 -26.43
CA ASP A 971 -36.25 35.52 -27.77
C ASP A 971 -35.07 35.16 -28.71
N GLY A 972 -34.98 33.87 -29.03
CA GLY A 972 -33.91 33.29 -29.83
C GLY A 972 -32.80 32.59 -29.04
N MET A 973 -32.82 32.65 -27.70
CA MET A 973 -31.91 31.87 -26.84
C MET A 973 -32.41 30.43 -26.71
N VAL A 974 -31.51 29.46 -26.84
CA VAL A 974 -31.78 28.03 -26.69
C VAL A 974 -31.20 27.55 -25.35
N ILE A 975 -32.04 27.02 -24.47
CA ILE A 975 -31.72 26.75 -23.07
C ILE A 975 -32.01 25.30 -22.75
N VAL A 976 -31.01 24.54 -22.29
CA VAL A 976 -31.26 23.17 -21.82
C VAL A 976 -31.48 23.19 -20.30
N LEU A 977 -32.65 22.72 -19.87
CA LEU A 977 -32.94 22.43 -18.47
C LEU A 977 -32.90 20.93 -18.23
N ASP A 978 -32.12 20.51 -17.23
CA ASP A 978 -31.97 19.12 -16.82
C ASP A 978 -32.52 18.91 -15.41
N PRO A 979 -33.77 18.41 -15.24
CA PRO A 979 -34.27 18.04 -13.93
C PRO A 979 -33.53 16.79 -13.45
N GLY A 980 -32.74 16.93 -12.38
CA GLY A 980 -31.92 15.87 -11.80
C GLY A 980 -32.71 14.58 -11.50
N HIS A 981 -32.03 13.43 -11.54
CA HIS A 981 -32.60 12.11 -11.22
C HIS A 981 -33.82 11.76 -12.11
N GLY A 982 -34.65 10.77 -11.72
CA GLY A 982 -35.86 10.36 -12.45
C GLY A 982 -36.00 8.84 -12.62
N GLY A 983 -37.23 8.35 -12.80
CA GLY A 983 -37.53 6.93 -13.00
C GLY A 983 -37.04 6.06 -11.84
N LYS A 984 -36.12 5.12 -12.12
CA LYS A 984 -35.47 4.24 -11.12
C LYS A 984 -34.64 4.99 -10.07
N ASP A 985 -34.22 6.21 -10.36
CA ASP A 985 -33.38 7.03 -9.49
C ASP A 985 -34.24 8.12 -8.79
N PRO A 986 -34.44 8.05 -7.46
CA PRO A 986 -35.23 9.04 -6.73
C PRO A 986 -34.47 10.35 -6.44
N GLY A 987 -33.13 10.35 -6.55
CA GLY A 987 -32.28 11.35 -5.92
C GLY A 987 -32.38 11.34 -4.39
N ALA A 988 -32.01 12.45 -3.76
CA ALA A 988 -32.15 12.63 -2.33
C ALA A 988 -33.62 12.51 -1.87
N SER A 989 -33.81 11.99 -0.67
CA SER A 989 -35.12 11.92 0.00
C SER A 989 -34.99 12.20 1.49
N ALA A 990 -35.76 13.16 1.99
CA ALA A 990 -35.82 13.55 3.40
C ALA A 990 -37.10 14.36 3.67
N ASN A 991 -37.55 14.39 4.93
CA ASN A 991 -38.68 15.21 5.40
C ASN A 991 -40.00 15.09 4.59
N GLY A 992 -40.23 13.96 3.90
CA GLY A 992 -41.39 13.76 3.02
C GLY A 992 -41.28 14.43 1.65
N ILE A 993 -40.06 14.78 1.21
CA ILE A 993 -39.75 15.29 -0.13
C ILE A 993 -38.85 14.27 -0.84
N VAL A 994 -39.09 14.07 -2.14
CA VAL A 994 -38.27 13.28 -3.05
C VAL A 994 -37.74 14.20 -4.14
N GLU A 995 -36.42 14.24 -4.30
CA GLU A 995 -35.72 15.19 -5.17
C GLU A 995 -36.25 15.18 -6.61
N LYS A 996 -36.30 14.00 -7.25
CA LYS A 996 -36.71 13.87 -8.66
C LYS A 996 -38.08 14.46 -8.99
N ASN A 997 -38.97 14.57 -7.99
CA ASN A 997 -40.31 15.14 -8.11
C ASN A 997 -40.30 16.65 -7.90
N LEU A 998 -39.51 17.13 -6.92
CA LEU A 998 -39.34 18.55 -6.62
C LEU A 998 -38.68 19.29 -7.79
N VAL A 999 -37.58 18.75 -8.32
CA VAL A 999 -36.80 19.41 -9.37
C VAL A 999 -37.53 19.39 -10.72
N LEU A 1000 -38.38 18.39 -10.97
CA LEU A 1000 -39.24 18.36 -12.16
C LEU A 1000 -40.34 19.45 -12.10
N ASP A 1001 -41.04 19.59 -10.96
CA ASP A 1001 -42.07 20.63 -10.74
C ASP A 1001 -41.48 22.03 -10.95
N ILE A 1002 -40.29 22.29 -10.38
CA ILE A 1002 -39.61 23.59 -10.52
C ILE A 1002 -39.06 23.81 -11.94
N SER A 1003 -38.48 22.78 -12.57
CA SER A 1003 -37.96 22.90 -13.94
C SER A 1003 -39.08 23.11 -14.97
N LEU A 1004 -40.24 22.48 -14.80
CA LEU A 1004 -41.41 22.71 -15.67
C LEU A 1004 -42.00 24.13 -15.49
N ARG A 1005 -41.96 24.71 -14.29
CA ARG A 1005 -42.28 26.13 -14.07
C ARG A 1005 -41.26 27.04 -14.73
N ALA A 1006 -39.96 26.76 -14.57
CA ALA A 1006 -38.89 27.53 -15.18
C ALA A 1006 -39.00 27.48 -16.71
N LYS A 1007 -39.25 26.29 -17.28
CA LYS A 1007 -39.54 26.08 -18.70
C LYS A 1007 -40.66 27.02 -19.18
N LYS A 1008 -41.81 26.98 -18.51
CA LYS A 1008 -42.98 27.81 -18.84
C LYS A 1008 -42.65 29.30 -18.82
N LEU A 1009 -41.96 29.78 -17.78
CA LEU A 1009 -41.55 31.18 -17.64
C LEU A 1009 -40.52 31.63 -18.68
N LEU A 1010 -39.62 30.73 -19.11
CA LEU A 1010 -38.61 30.97 -20.13
C LEU A 1010 -39.22 30.96 -21.54
N GLU A 1011 -40.12 30.02 -21.84
CA GLU A 1011 -40.93 29.99 -23.07
C GLU A 1011 -41.80 31.25 -23.17
N ASP A 1012 -42.41 31.71 -22.06
CA ASP A 1012 -43.16 32.98 -21.99
C ASP A 1012 -42.25 34.23 -22.15
N GLN A 1013 -40.93 34.08 -22.03
CA GLN A 1013 -39.93 35.10 -22.40
C GLN A 1013 -39.27 34.83 -23.77
N GLY A 1014 -39.80 33.91 -24.59
CA GLY A 1014 -39.35 33.65 -25.95
C GLY A 1014 -38.15 32.70 -26.08
N ALA A 1015 -37.65 32.13 -24.98
CA ALA A 1015 -36.58 31.13 -25.05
C ALA A 1015 -37.09 29.80 -25.63
N ILE A 1016 -36.24 29.12 -26.39
CA ILE A 1016 -36.46 27.74 -26.82
C ILE A 1016 -35.91 26.83 -25.71
N VAL A 1017 -36.78 26.30 -24.87
CA VAL A 1017 -36.37 25.46 -23.73
C VAL A 1017 -36.41 23.97 -24.08
N ILE A 1018 -35.25 23.34 -23.98
CA ILE A 1018 -35.06 21.91 -24.22
C ILE A 1018 -34.93 21.23 -22.85
N MET A 1019 -35.95 20.47 -22.48
CA MET A 1019 -35.94 19.67 -21.25
C MET A 1019 -35.22 18.34 -21.52
N THR A 1020 -34.30 17.89 -20.65
CA THR A 1020 -33.79 16.52 -20.76
C THR A 1020 -34.89 15.50 -20.50
N ARG A 1021 -35.77 15.78 -19.53
CA ARG A 1021 -37.02 15.04 -19.26
C ARG A 1021 -38.16 15.99 -18.89
N GLU A 1022 -39.37 15.70 -19.38
CA GLU A 1022 -40.61 16.38 -18.97
C GLU A 1022 -41.48 15.52 -18.01
N THR A 1023 -41.06 14.28 -17.76
CA THR A 1023 -41.79 13.27 -16.97
C THR A 1023 -40.87 12.52 -16.01
N ASP A 1024 -41.43 11.58 -15.24
CA ASP A 1024 -40.67 10.70 -14.35
C ASP A 1024 -39.98 9.54 -15.10
N VAL A 1025 -39.10 9.88 -16.02
CA VAL A 1025 -38.23 8.95 -16.74
C VAL A 1025 -36.79 9.03 -16.23
N PHE A 1026 -36.10 7.90 -16.26
CA PHE A 1026 -34.67 7.84 -15.96
C PHE A 1026 -33.84 8.13 -17.22
N LEU A 1027 -32.75 8.88 -17.06
CA LEU A 1027 -31.73 9.12 -18.08
C LEU A 1027 -30.34 9.02 -17.42
N GLU A 1028 -29.43 8.29 -18.07
CA GLU A 1028 -28.03 8.14 -17.66
C GLU A 1028 -27.29 9.49 -17.76
N LEU A 1029 -26.25 9.67 -16.95
CA LEU A 1029 -25.51 10.94 -16.82
C LEU A 1029 -24.85 11.42 -18.13
N HIS A 1030 -24.55 10.50 -19.05
CA HIS A 1030 -23.98 10.81 -20.35
C HIS A 1030 -25.05 11.24 -21.37
N GLU A 1031 -26.28 10.73 -21.28
CA GLU A 1031 -27.40 11.11 -22.16
C GLU A 1031 -27.79 12.57 -21.94
N ARG A 1032 -27.84 13.01 -20.68
CA ARG A 1032 -28.13 14.41 -20.28
C ARG A 1032 -27.15 15.40 -20.90
N ALA A 1033 -25.85 15.09 -20.81
CA ALA A 1033 -24.79 15.88 -21.45
C ALA A 1033 -24.82 15.77 -22.99
N ALA A 1034 -25.21 14.61 -23.55
CA ALA A 1034 -25.35 14.44 -25.00
C ALA A 1034 -26.50 15.27 -25.58
N ILE A 1035 -27.64 15.39 -24.86
CA ILE A 1035 -28.74 16.30 -25.22
C ILE A 1035 -28.21 17.74 -25.27
N ALA A 1036 -27.51 18.20 -24.24
CA ALA A 1036 -26.89 19.53 -24.24
C ALA A 1036 -25.95 19.74 -25.44
N ASN A 1037 -25.01 18.80 -25.64
CA ASN A 1037 -23.98 18.86 -26.68
C ASN A 1037 -24.50 18.76 -28.13
N SER A 1038 -25.70 18.22 -28.34
CA SER A 1038 -26.30 18.06 -29.69
C SER A 1038 -27.40 19.09 -30.00
N SER A 1039 -27.86 19.84 -29.00
CA SER A 1039 -28.98 20.78 -29.10
C SER A 1039 -28.66 22.14 -29.74
N ASN A 1040 -27.39 22.50 -29.88
CA ASN A 1040 -26.94 23.87 -30.18
C ASN A 1040 -27.52 24.90 -29.17
N ALA A 1041 -27.56 24.54 -27.89
CA ALA A 1041 -27.99 25.43 -26.82
C ALA A 1041 -26.90 26.42 -26.38
N ASP A 1042 -27.33 27.62 -25.97
CA ASP A 1042 -26.46 28.69 -25.46
C ASP A 1042 -26.02 28.42 -24.01
N ILE A 1043 -26.83 27.70 -23.23
CA ILE A 1043 -26.56 27.32 -21.83
C ILE A 1043 -27.19 25.97 -21.44
N PHE A 1044 -26.58 25.29 -20.47
CA PHE A 1044 -27.10 24.10 -19.78
C PHE A 1044 -27.26 24.35 -18.28
N ILE A 1045 -28.42 24.01 -17.71
CA ILE A 1045 -28.70 24.13 -16.28
C ILE A 1045 -29.30 22.83 -15.75
N SER A 1046 -28.55 22.14 -14.87
CA SER A 1046 -29.04 20.96 -14.15
C SER A 1046 -29.59 21.38 -12.78
N VAL A 1047 -30.80 20.93 -12.44
CA VAL A 1047 -31.56 21.35 -11.26
C VAL A 1047 -31.65 20.20 -10.26
N HIS A 1048 -31.05 20.40 -9.09
CA HIS A 1048 -30.89 19.44 -8.01
C HIS A 1048 -31.33 20.02 -6.66
N ALA A 1049 -31.56 19.17 -5.66
CA ALA A 1049 -31.90 19.58 -4.29
C ALA A 1049 -31.20 18.70 -3.24
N ASN A 1050 -30.08 19.23 -2.75
CA ASN A 1050 -29.08 18.60 -1.90
C ASN A 1050 -29.62 17.97 -0.59
N LYS A 1051 -28.82 17.09 0.01
CA LYS A 1051 -29.01 16.49 1.33
C LYS A 1051 -27.64 16.20 1.95
N PHE A 1052 -27.45 16.49 3.23
CA PHE A 1052 -26.16 16.30 3.91
C PHE A 1052 -26.31 15.65 5.30
N ASN A 1053 -26.41 16.46 6.36
CA ASN A 1053 -26.42 16.03 7.76
C ASN A 1053 -27.50 16.74 8.60
N GLY A 1054 -28.48 17.40 7.96
CA GLY A 1054 -29.50 18.23 8.59
C GLY A 1054 -29.04 19.63 9.04
N SER A 1055 -27.75 19.99 8.97
CA SER A 1055 -27.23 21.32 9.36
C SER A 1055 -26.82 22.22 8.19
N ALA A 1056 -26.68 21.68 6.98
CA ALA A 1056 -26.41 22.47 5.78
C ALA A 1056 -27.70 23.10 5.23
N ASN A 1057 -27.63 24.35 4.75
CA ASN A 1057 -28.80 25.09 4.27
C ASN A 1057 -28.45 26.17 3.25
N GLY A 1058 -29.45 26.61 2.48
CA GLY A 1058 -29.28 27.61 1.43
C GLY A 1058 -28.97 27.01 0.06
N ILE A 1059 -28.75 27.88 -0.91
CA ILE A 1059 -28.59 27.53 -2.33
C ILE A 1059 -27.10 27.44 -2.68
N GLU A 1060 -26.71 26.43 -3.45
CA GLU A 1060 -25.35 26.29 -4.02
C GLU A 1060 -25.43 26.25 -5.55
N SER A 1061 -24.39 26.70 -6.24
CA SER A 1061 -24.25 26.56 -7.70
C SER A 1061 -22.85 26.07 -8.09
N PHE A 1062 -22.77 25.16 -9.05
CA PHE A 1062 -21.52 24.50 -9.45
C PHE A 1062 -21.26 24.60 -10.94
N TRP A 1063 -20.00 24.82 -11.30
CA TRP A 1063 -19.46 24.83 -12.66
C TRP A 1063 -18.28 23.85 -12.76
N TYR A 1064 -17.78 23.55 -13.96
CA TYR A 1064 -16.58 22.72 -14.13
C TYR A 1064 -15.67 23.25 -15.24
N GLY A 1065 -14.35 23.29 -15.01
CA GLY A 1065 -13.40 23.99 -15.86
C GLY A 1065 -13.00 23.33 -17.18
N LYS A 1066 -13.61 22.20 -17.58
CA LYS A 1066 -13.24 21.44 -18.80
C LYS A 1066 -13.61 22.18 -20.10
N HIS A 1067 -14.76 22.84 -20.10
CA HIS A 1067 -15.34 23.53 -21.24
C HIS A 1067 -15.98 24.84 -20.76
N GLU A 1068 -15.92 25.91 -21.56
CA GLU A 1068 -16.62 27.16 -21.30
C GLU A 1068 -16.46 27.72 -19.87
N LYS A 1069 -15.26 27.65 -19.29
CA LYS A 1069 -15.00 27.90 -17.86
C LYS A 1069 -15.48 29.29 -17.40
N GLU A 1070 -15.11 30.36 -18.11
CA GLU A 1070 -15.49 31.73 -17.73
C GLU A 1070 -17.00 31.96 -17.87
N SER A 1071 -17.58 31.50 -18.99
CA SER A 1071 -19.02 31.51 -19.28
C SER A 1071 -19.82 30.77 -18.19
N SER A 1072 -19.35 29.59 -17.78
CA SER A 1072 -19.97 28.75 -16.74
C SER A 1072 -19.86 29.35 -15.34
N ILE A 1073 -18.73 30.00 -15.00
CA ILE A 1073 -18.55 30.77 -13.77
C ILE A 1073 -19.56 31.94 -13.74
N LYS A 1074 -19.71 32.68 -14.85
CA LYS A 1074 -20.65 33.79 -14.97
C LYS A 1074 -22.10 33.29 -14.82
N LEU A 1075 -22.47 32.23 -15.52
CA LEU A 1075 -23.81 31.61 -15.46
C LEU A 1075 -24.16 31.18 -14.03
N SER A 1076 -23.26 30.44 -13.36
CA SER A 1076 -23.48 29.98 -11.98
C SER A 1076 -23.63 31.15 -11.00
N ASN A 1077 -22.87 32.23 -11.17
CA ASN A 1077 -23.03 33.43 -10.33
C ASN A 1077 -24.35 34.17 -10.58
N SER A 1078 -24.77 34.34 -11.84
CA SER A 1078 -26.05 34.98 -12.16
C SER A 1078 -27.26 34.17 -11.65
N LEU A 1079 -27.21 32.83 -11.78
CA LEU A 1079 -28.22 31.92 -11.21
C LEU A 1079 -28.25 31.99 -9.70
N GLN A 1080 -27.12 31.77 -9.03
CA GLN A 1080 -26.99 31.81 -7.57
C GLN A 1080 -27.58 33.10 -6.97
N ASN A 1081 -27.19 34.26 -7.51
CA ASN A 1081 -27.62 35.56 -7.00
C ASN A 1081 -29.13 35.78 -7.18
N ALA A 1082 -29.68 35.45 -8.36
CA ALA A 1082 -31.10 35.62 -8.65
C ALA A 1082 -31.98 34.63 -7.86
N LEU A 1083 -31.53 33.38 -7.70
CA LEU A 1083 -32.18 32.37 -6.88
C LEU A 1083 -32.27 32.79 -5.41
N VAL A 1084 -31.15 33.23 -4.83
CA VAL A 1084 -31.10 33.76 -3.45
C VAL A 1084 -32.05 34.95 -3.30
N GLN A 1085 -32.02 35.90 -4.23
CA GLN A 1085 -32.85 37.11 -4.20
C GLN A 1085 -34.36 36.79 -4.30
N ALA A 1086 -34.76 35.88 -5.19
CA ALA A 1086 -36.16 35.53 -5.40
C ALA A 1086 -36.73 34.66 -4.25
N THR A 1087 -35.94 33.72 -3.73
CA THR A 1087 -36.42 32.73 -2.76
C THR A 1087 -36.27 33.13 -1.29
N GLY A 1088 -35.41 34.11 -0.98
CA GLY A 1088 -35.05 34.45 0.40
C GLY A 1088 -34.36 33.27 1.11
N MET A 1089 -33.53 32.52 0.38
CA MET A 1089 -32.67 31.46 0.92
C MET A 1089 -31.28 32.01 1.25
N ASN A 1090 -30.53 31.31 2.09
CA ASN A 1090 -29.15 31.67 2.36
C ASN A 1090 -28.30 31.47 1.09
N TYR A 1091 -27.46 32.46 0.76
CA TYR A 1091 -26.37 32.26 -0.19
C TYR A 1091 -25.32 31.36 0.49
N ARG A 1092 -25.01 30.20 -0.12
CA ARG A 1092 -24.02 29.29 0.45
C ARG A 1092 -22.69 29.30 -0.31
N ARG A 1093 -22.67 29.06 -1.63
CA ARG A 1093 -21.47 29.23 -2.49
C ARG A 1093 -21.76 29.13 -3.99
N VAL A 1094 -20.85 29.69 -4.80
CA VAL A 1094 -20.55 29.19 -6.15
C VAL A 1094 -19.19 28.50 -6.11
N ALA A 1095 -19.06 27.30 -6.69
CA ALA A 1095 -17.81 26.52 -6.62
C ALA A 1095 -17.54 25.65 -7.87
N GLU A 1096 -16.30 25.20 -8.06
CA GLU A 1096 -15.97 24.16 -9.05
C GLU A 1096 -16.44 22.79 -8.50
N GLY A 1097 -17.19 22.02 -9.29
CA GLY A 1097 -17.80 20.76 -8.88
C GLY A 1097 -17.71 19.68 -9.97
N ASN A 1098 -17.14 18.52 -9.66
CA ASN A 1098 -16.82 17.46 -10.63
C ASN A 1098 -18.03 16.56 -10.98
N TYR A 1099 -19.19 17.18 -11.24
CA TYR A 1099 -20.42 16.48 -11.58
C TYR A 1099 -20.47 16.14 -13.08
N HIS A 1100 -20.85 14.90 -13.42
CA HIS A 1100 -20.76 14.39 -14.80
C HIS A 1100 -21.53 15.25 -15.82
N VAL A 1101 -22.72 15.73 -15.46
CA VAL A 1101 -23.61 16.47 -16.39
C VAL A 1101 -23.03 17.82 -16.82
N ILE A 1102 -22.33 18.54 -15.95
CA ILE A 1102 -21.62 19.78 -16.30
C ILE A 1102 -20.19 19.54 -16.79
N ARG A 1103 -19.52 18.46 -16.33
CA ARG A 1103 -18.18 18.11 -16.81
C ARG A 1103 -18.17 17.74 -18.29
N GLU A 1104 -19.13 16.93 -18.73
CA GLU A 1104 -19.16 16.41 -20.12
C GLU A 1104 -19.99 17.28 -21.08
N THR A 1105 -20.57 18.37 -20.59
CA THR A 1105 -21.23 19.38 -21.42
C THR A 1105 -20.22 20.39 -21.94
N LYS A 1106 -20.30 20.71 -23.24
CA LYS A 1106 -19.33 21.52 -24.00
C LYS A 1106 -19.73 22.98 -24.16
N ILE A 1107 -20.94 23.32 -23.74
CA ILE A 1107 -21.51 24.68 -23.71
C ILE A 1107 -21.47 25.23 -22.27
N PRO A 1108 -21.69 26.54 -22.03
CA PRO A 1108 -21.68 27.11 -20.69
C PRO A 1108 -22.69 26.40 -19.78
N SER A 1109 -22.23 25.89 -18.64
CA SER A 1109 -23.01 24.93 -17.85
C SER A 1109 -22.98 25.22 -16.34
N SER A 1110 -24.10 24.95 -15.68
CA SER A 1110 -24.25 25.07 -14.23
C SER A 1110 -25.13 23.96 -13.66
N LEU A 1111 -24.76 23.43 -12.50
CA LEU A 1111 -25.63 22.62 -11.65
C LEU A 1111 -26.05 23.47 -10.46
N ILE A 1112 -27.35 23.56 -10.17
CA ILE A 1112 -27.90 24.36 -9.08
C ILE A 1112 -28.55 23.46 -8.02
N GLU A 1113 -28.21 23.70 -6.76
CA GLU A 1113 -28.79 23.07 -5.58
C GLU A 1113 -29.78 24.02 -4.94
N ILE A 1114 -31.08 23.80 -5.15
CA ILE A 1114 -32.13 24.77 -4.78
C ILE A 1114 -32.50 24.82 -3.28
N GLY A 1115 -31.67 24.24 -2.40
CA GLY A 1115 -31.92 24.10 -0.96
C GLY A 1115 -31.82 22.66 -0.46
N PHE A 1116 -31.68 22.48 0.85
CA PHE A 1116 -31.40 21.18 1.47
C PHE A 1116 -32.67 20.44 1.93
N LEU A 1117 -32.89 19.21 1.47
CA LEU A 1117 -34.09 18.42 1.80
C LEU A 1117 -34.16 17.99 3.28
N ASP A 1118 -33.02 17.83 3.94
CA ASP A 1118 -32.90 17.39 5.33
C ASP A 1118 -32.93 18.54 6.34
N HIS A 1119 -32.62 19.77 5.93
CA HIS A 1119 -32.67 20.94 6.82
C HIS A 1119 -34.12 21.41 7.09
N PRO A 1120 -34.53 21.67 8.36
CA PRO A 1120 -35.91 22.04 8.68
C PRO A 1120 -36.40 23.33 8.00
N ASN A 1121 -35.58 24.38 7.94
CA ASN A 1121 -36.01 25.68 7.37
C ASN A 1121 -36.02 25.69 5.83
N ASP A 1122 -35.30 24.76 5.20
CA ASP A 1122 -35.25 24.62 3.75
C ASP A 1122 -36.41 23.72 3.31
N SER A 1123 -36.49 22.51 3.85
CA SER A 1123 -37.56 21.55 3.53
C SER A 1123 -38.97 22.08 3.82
N SER A 1124 -39.15 22.93 4.84
CA SER A 1124 -40.44 23.62 5.10
C SER A 1124 -40.77 24.70 4.06
N LYS A 1125 -39.77 25.29 3.39
CA LYS A 1125 -39.96 26.15 2.20
C LYS A 1125 -40.17 25.32 0.93
N LEU A 1126 -39.33 24.32 0.65
CA LEU A 1126 -39.35 23.51 -0.59
C LEU A 1126 -40.71 22.82 -0.86
N LYS A 1127 -41.49 22.52 0.19
CA LYS A 1127 -42.86 22.00 0.09
C LYS A 1127 -43.87 23.01 -0.46
N GLN A 1128 -43.63 24.31 -0.29
CA GLN A 1128 -44.60 25.36 -0.60
C GLN A 1128 -44.64 25.64 -2.10
N ALA A 1129 -45.83 25.64 -2.71
CA ALA A 1129 -46.00 26.03 -4.11
C ALA A 1129 -45.43 27.43 -4.42
N LYS A 1130 -45.53 28.36 -3.47
CA LYS A 1130 -44.90 29.69 -3.54
C LYS A 1130 -43.38 29.61 -3.70
N TYR A 1131 -42.71 28.74 -2.95
CA TYR A 1131 -41.25 28.58 -3.08
C TYR A 1131 -40.88 28.04 -4.46
N LYS A 1132 -41.58 26.99 -4.91
CA LYS A 1132 -41.32 26.37 -6.23
C LYS A 1132 -41.47 27.37 -7.38
N GLN A 1133 -42.43 28.28 -7.23
CA GLN A 1133 -42.65 29.39 -8.16
C GLN A 1133 -41.52 30.42 -8.10
N LEU A 1134 -41.14 30.89 -6.91
CA LEU A 1134 -40.02 31.83 -6.73
C LEU A 1134 -38.66 31.26 -7.17
N ALA A 1135 -38.45 29.95 -7.03
CA ALA A 1135 -37.24 29.28 -7.52
C ALA A 1135 -37.19 29.29 -9.06
N ALA A 1136 -38.32 29.04 -9.73
CA ALA A 1136 -38.43 29.13 -11.18
C ALA A 1136 -38.25 30.56 -11.70
N GLU A 1137 -38.77 31.56 -10.98
CA GLU A 1137 -38.57 32.98 -11.27
C GLU A 1137 -37.11 33.42 -11.02
N GLY A 1138 -36.44 32.84 -10.01
CA GLY A 1138 -35.00 32.99 -9.77
C GLY A 1138 -34.13 32.40 -10.89
N ILE A 1139 -34.50 31.22 -11.42
CA ILE A 1139 -33.85 30.63 -12.61
C ILE A 1139 -34.03 31.56 -13.81
N LEU A 1140 -35.27 32.02 -14.10
CA LEU A 1140 -35.55 32.96 -15.18
C LEU A 1140 -34.69 34.23 -15.06
N GLN A 1141 -34.72 34.89 -13.90
CA GLN A 1141 -34.01 36.15 -13.71
C GLN A 1141 -32.48 35.96 -13.71
N GLY A 1142 -31.97 34.82 -13.27
CA GLY A 1142 -30.56 34.46 -13.37
C GLY A 1142 -30.08 34.27 -14.81
N ILE A 1143 -30.91 33.66 -15.66
CA ILE A 1143 -30.68 33.52 -17.09
C ILE A 1143 -30.71 34.88 -17.79
N ILE A 1144 -31.73 35.71 -17.52
CA ILE A 1144 -31.81 37.09 -18.05
C ILE A 1144 -30.58 37.90 -17.62
N ASN A 1145 -30.14 37.78 -16.36
CA ASN A 1145 -28.93 38.43 -15.85
C ASN A 1145 -27.63 37.89 -16.47
N TYR A 1146 -27.61 36.67 -17.04
CA TYR A 1146 -26.45 36.11 -17.72
C TYR A 1146 -26.31 36.62 -19.16
N PHE A 1147 -27.42 36.80 -19.87
CA PHE A 1147 -27.44 37.27 -21.27
C PHE A 1147 -27.46 38.80 -21.42
N LEU A 1148 -28.10 39.55 -20.50
CA LEU A 1148 -28.30 41.00 -20.63
C LEU A 1148 -27.34 41.88 -19.80
N LYS A 1149 -26.32 41.29 -19.19
CA LYS A 1149 -25.20 41.96 -18.47
C LYS A 1149 -23.89 41.26 -18.80
#